data_AF-A0A1M5FTE5-F1
#
_entry.id   AF-A0A1M5FTE5-F1
#
_cell.length_a   1.000
_cell.length_b   1.000
_cell.length_c   1.000
_cell.angle_alpha   90.00
_cell.angle_beta   90.00
_cell.angle_gamma   90.00
#
_symmetry.space_group_name_H-M   'P 1'
#
loop_
_entity.id
_entity.type
_entity.pdbx_description
1 polymer ?
#
loop_
_entity_poly.entity_id
_entity_poly.type
_entity_poly.pdbx_seq_one_letter_code
_entity_poly.pdbx_strand_id
1 'polypeptide(L)'
;MQYQDLALAEEEGKLEAAIAASRNLLIEAPTGSGKSLFIPYFLSKHCKGRVVVLQPRRIAALALAQFSAKLHGEPCGKTVGYQFRQDSCKSADTRILFQTYGNFLQELLHGKLDADWIVFDEHHERKADMDLLFAYFRREKSVILSEARQGEVEGSKPKGPRVSQSDQAEAGREGESEAISHCFSNNRAERPRIAVMSAALNRSELETVLGVKCLSLGHPLYPVQIINQTPATGNSLVSGVGLDAEVVRALRTLYRNNIWQTTLVFLPGKAEIARCHTAAAEALGNNCAEFLELYGGQDRETQDRIFEVTERPRVIFTTNIAETSITVPNVTGVVDSGIERVSIYDDSEKVNVLRTLPISMQNAIQRSGRSGRTQNGCAIRLWSEESEKRMPQGIVPEVLQIEPSELILQKAALELDERGAWIELPTAIPEAREKTATALLENFGMFQDSAITELGLKAIRTPVSSIPLALLLASAKNKEDLPDLLLAALAWIHSGTEFLQKSKVAYDILTLASDTLSKSRDIPREVSFTLRQLRDYREKIASPIPQRCEAPTSDLIAHSLLKAFPDRLATPSGNAYKLANQNVIRLQVAEPPYAILALSMLRTGGGSKSELKVNLYAPIAKELLGGESAKTRYELLWRSGQERFIGVEISESENADGSTTELSRKEILTQEASPKVLEELKKLTVDAWREKIEKENWSGKFLTEAVQTQLIKMRLAAKLYPEYGLPEFNEEDMELIFDEFADGKFLLRDINEDRYRSIVEEYFGKSMLQWLGKTFPDHYVLPNGKRARYSYQAVATSDDGKSVQSIDGVLVEISARIEDLMQLRGEHRIADGKLKVRYDILAPNFRTIQKTWDLIGFWQNTYAEVRKELRGRYPKHPWPESVI
;
A
#
# COMPACT_ATOMS: atom_id res chain seq x y z
N MET A 1 49.09 18.66 4.45
CA MET A 1 48.51 17.55 3.68
C MET A 1 48.11 18.09 2.31
N GLN A 2 48.69 17.53 1.26
CA GLN A 2 48.36 17.76 -0.14
C GLN A 2 47.72 16.50 -0.72
N TYR A 3 47.13 16.56 -1.92
CA TYR A 3 46.55 15.37 -2.57
C TYR A 3 47.56 14.25 -2.80
N GLN A 4 48.83 14.59 -2.99
CA GLN A 4 49.93 13.64 -3.16
C GLN A 4 50.23 12.82 -1.89
N ASP A 5 49.78 13.30 -0.73
CA ASP A 5 49.96 12.58 0.55
C ASP A 5 48.86 11.52 0.78
N LEU A 6 47.87 11.41 -0.12
CA LEU A 6 46.81 10.41 -0.02
C LEU A 6 47.28 9.07 -0.60
N ALA A 7 46.93 7.95 0.06
CA ALA A 7 47.33 6.61 -0.36
C ALA A 7 46.93 6.24 -1.81
N LEU A 8 45.90 6.90 -2.35
CA LEU A 8 45.45 6.70 -3.72
C LEU A 8 46.32 7.39 -4.78
N ALA A 9 47.16 8.35 -4.39
CA ALA A 9 47.99 9.10 -5.33
C ALA A 9 49.06 8.23 -6.00
N GLU A 10 49.56 7.21 -5.31
CA GLU A 10 50.53 6.25 -5.85
C GLU A 10 49.95 5.39 -6.99
N GLU A 11 48.63 5.31 -7.08
CA GLU A 11 47.90 4.48 -8.04
C GLU A 11 47.28 5.29 -9.20
N GLU A 12 47.69 6.55 -9.37
CA GLU A 12 47.19 7.46 -10.42
C GLU A 12 47.32 6.85 -11.83
N GLY A 13 48.42 6.16 -12.12
CA GLY A 13 48.63 5.51 -13.43
C GLY A 13 47.59 4.41 -13.75
N LYS A 14 47.06 3.71 -12.73
CA LYS A 14 45.97 2.74 -12.95
C LYS A 14 44.66 3.43 -13.31
N LEU A 15 44.40 4.59 -12.70
CA LEU A 15 43.22 5.41 -13.01
C LEU A 15 43.30 5.98 -14.43
N GLU A 16 44.47 6.47 -14.85
CA GLU A 16 44.70 6.96 -16.22
C GLU A 16 44.40 5.88 -17.28
N ALA A 17 44.92 4.67 -17.07
CA ALA A 17 44.65 3.54 -17.96
C ALA A 17 43.16 3.19 -18.02
N ALA A 18 42.46 3.25 -16.88
CA ALA A 18 41.03 2.92 -16.81
C ALA A 18 40.14 3.96 -17.53
N ILE A 19 40.38 5.27 -17.33
CA ILE A 19 39.59 6.32 -18.01
C ILE A 19 39.86 6.41 -19.51
N ALA A 20 41.00 5.89 -19.97
CA ALA A 20 41.32 5.73 -21.39
C ALA A 20 40.62 4.51 -22.02
N ALA A 21 40.44 3.44 -21.25
CA ALA A 21 39.85 2.19 -21.72
C ALA A 21 38.32 2.21 -21.80
N SER A 22 37.65 2.90 -20.88
CA SER A 22 36.18 2.90 -20.78
C SER A 22 35.59 4.26 -20.41
N ARG A 23 34.33 4.52 -20.81
CA ARG A 23 33.59 5.71 -20.36
C ARG A 23 33.15 5.60 -18.90
N ASN A 24 32.96 4.38 -18.39
CA ASN A 24 32.55 4.12 -17.02
C ASN A 24 33.74 3.70 -16.17
N LEU A 25 33.66 3.92 -14.87
CA LEU A 25 34.69 3.56 -13.90
C LEU A 25 34.03 2.90 -12.69
N LEU A 26 34.54 1.74 -12.29
CA LEU A 26 34.10 1.05 -11.08
C LEU A 26 35.31 0.92 -10.16
N ILE A 27 35.24 1.52 -8.97
CA ILE A 27 36.34 1.60 -8.03
C ILE A 27 35.96 0.94 -6.72
N GLU A 28 36.85 0.07 -6.26
CA GLU A 28 36.83 -0.49 -4.93
C GLU A 28 38.03 0.04 -4.16
N ALA A 29 37.79 0.78 -3.09
CA ALA A 29 38.84 1.30 -2.22
C ALA A 29 38.36 1.32 -0.77
N PRO A 30 39.23 1.01 0.21
CA PRO A 30 38.85 1.03 1.61
C PRO A 30 38.37 2.41 2.06
N THR A 31 37.41 2.45 2.98
CA THR A 31 36.93 3.72 3.53
C THR A 31 38.05 4.40 4.33
N GLY A 32 38.28 5.69 4.07
CA GLY A 32 39.41 6.44 4.67
C GLY A 32 40.69 6.47 3.83
N SER A 33 40.77 5.72 2.73
CA SER A 33 41.90 5.78 1.76
C SER A 33 42.02 7.12 1.00
N GLY A 34 41.00 7.97 1.09
CA GLY A 34 40.91 9.23 0.35
C GLY A 34 40.11 9.14 -0.96
N LYS A 35 39.35 8.06 -1.21
CA LYS A 35 38.60 7.85 -2.47
C LYS A 35 37.72 9.03 -2.87
N SER A 36 36.95 9.53 -1.91
CA SER A 36 36.00 10.64 -2.08
C SER A 36 36.67 12.01 -2.26
N LEU A 37 38.00 12.09 -2.12
CA LEU A 37 38.79 13.31 -2.29
C LEU A 37 39.67 13.22 -3.53
N PHE A 38 40.50 12.17 -3.63
CA PHE A 38 41.50 12.03 -4.69
C PHE A 38 40.87 11.77 -6.06
N ILE A 39 39.86 10.90 -6.14
CA ILE A 39 39.30 10.52 -7.45
C ILE A 39 38.55 11.70 -8.10
N PRO A 40 37.69 12.48 -7.40
CA PRO A 40 37.11 13.68 -7.99
C PRO A 40 38.16 14.70 -8.44
N TYR A 41 39.22 14.87 -7.65
CA TYR A 41 40.35 15.72 -7.99
C TYR A 41 41.04 15.26 -9.29
N PHE A 42 41.38 13.97 -9.37
CA PHE A 42 41.95 13.36 -10.57
C PHE A 42 41.04 13.59 -11.77
N LEU A 43 39.76 13.20 -11.71
CA LEU A 43 38.81 13.36 -12.81
C LEU A 43 38.68 14.82 -13.27
N SER A 44 38.74 15.79 -12.34
CA SER A 44 38.64 17.22 -12.67
C SER A 44 39.80 17.73 -13.53
N LYS A 45 40.98 17.10 -13.46
CA LYS A 45 42.12 17.40 -14.34
C LYS A 45 41.95 16.82 -15.75
N HIS A 46 41.17 15.74 -15.88
CA HIS A 46 40.97 14.99 -17.13
C HIS A 46 39.64 15.30 -17.84
N CYS A 47 38.87 16.28 -17.37
CA CYS A 47 37.67 16.77 -18.06
C CYS A 47 37.69 18.30 -18.16
N LYS A 48 36.83 18.88 -19.02
CA LYS A 48 36.72 20.35 -19.18
C LYS A 48 35.54 20.92 -18.39
N GLY A 49 34.46 20.16 -18.28
CA GLY A 49 33.30 20.48 -17.46
C GLY A 49 33.45 20.06 -16.01
N ARG A 50 32.31 19.92 -15.33
CA ARG A 50 32.24 19.71 -13.88
C ARG A 50 32.21 18.23 -13.51
N VAL A 51 32.86 17.88 -12.41
CA VAL A 51 32.74 16.59 -11.73
C VAL A 51 31.73 16.76 -10.59
N VAL A 52 30.60 16.06 -10.67
CA VAL A 52 29.58 16.05 -9.63
C VAL A 52 29.74 14.80 -8.78
N VAL A 53 29.96 14.98 -7.48
CA VAL A 53 30.14 13.89 -6.51
C VAL A 53 28.88 13.77 -5.67
N LEU A 54 28.15 12.68 -5.88
CA LEU A 54 26.90 12.40 -5.20
C LEU A 54 27.15 11.71 -3.86
N GLN A 55 26.51 12.24 -2.81
CA GLN A 55 26.63 11.79 -1.43
C GLN A 55 25.25 11.49 -0.84
N PRO A 56 25.11 10.49 0.04
CA PRO A 56 23.84 10.17 0.67
C PRO A 56 23.39 11.21 1.70
N ARG A 57 24.32 11.99 2.27
CA ARG A 57 24.05 12.87 3.42
C ARG A 57 24.64 14.26 3.23
N ARG A 58 23.91 15.28 3.69
CA ARG A 58 24.34 16.70 3.63
C ARG A 58 25.65 16.94 4.38
N ILE A 59 25.80 16.34 5.56
CA ILE A 59 26.99 16.49 6.40
C ILE A 59 28.22 15.90 5.68
N ALA A 60 28.07 14.76 4.99
CA ALA A 60 29.15 14.17 4.20
C ALA A 60 29.57 15.08 3.05
N ALA A 61 28.60 15.55 2.26
CA ALA A 61 28.86 16.47 1.14
C ALA A 61 29.56 17.76 1.60
N LEU A 62 29.09 18.36 2.70
CA LEU A 62 29.68 19.57 3.27
C LEU A 62 31.11 19.35 3.76
N ALA A 63 31.33 18.31 4.56
CA ALA A 63 32.64 18.00 5.12
C ALA A 63 33.67 17.68 4.02
N LEU A 64 33.28 16.89 3.03
CA LEU A 64 34.14 16.56 1.89
C LEU A 64 34.46 17.79 1.04
N ALA A 65 33.48 18.66 0.77
CA ALA A 65 33.73 19.90 0.03
C ALA A 65 34.68 20.84 0.76
N GLN A 66 34.50 21.04 2.07
CA GLN A 66 35.38 21.88 2.89
C GLN A 66 36.79 21.31 2.96
N PHE A 67 36.92 19.99 3.15
CA PHE A 67 38.23 19.35 3.22
C PHE A 67 38.93 19.33 1.85
N SER A 68 38.21 19.06 0.77
CA SER A 68 38.72 19.13 -0.59
C SER A 68 39.17 20.55 -0.94
N ALA A 69 38.39 21.59 -0.63
CA ALA A 69 38.80 22.99 -0.82
C ALA A 69 40.09 23.33 -0.03
N LYS A 70 40.20 22.84 1.21
CA LYS A 70 41.41 22.99 2.04
C LYS A 70 42.63 22.32 1.39
N LEU A 71 42.47 21.13 0.78
CA LEU A 71 43.55 20.46 0.04
C LEU A 71 43.94 21.20 -1.25
N HIS A 72 43.01 21.94 -1.87
CA HIS A 72 43.29 22.86 -2.99
C HIS A 72 43.98 24.16 -2.55
N GLY A 73 44.05 24.45 -1.25
CA GLY A 73 44.58 25.71 -0.74
C GLY A 73 43.67 26.92 -1.03
N GLU A 74 42.36 26.70 -1.18
CA GLU A 74 41.38 27.75 -1.52
C GLU A 74 40.16 27.72 -0.60
N PRO A 75 39.38 28.82 -0.52
CA PRO A 75 38.08 28.78 0.15
C PRO A 75 37.07 27.94 -0.64
N CYS A 76 36.22 27.21 0.08
CA CYS A 76 35.09 26.49 -0.51
C CYS A 76 34.16 27.47 -1.25
N GLY A 77 33.69 27.07 -2.44
CA GLY A 77 32.86 27.87 -3.35
C GLY A 77 33.59 28.37 -4.60
N LYS A 78 34.93 28.27 -4.65
CA LYS A 78 35.73 28.61 -5.84
C LYS A 78 35.76 27.44 -6.84
N THR A 79 36.85 26.66 -6.92
CA THR A 79 36.93 25.50 -7.81
C THR A 79 36.32 24.24 -7.21
N VAL A 80 36.27 24.15 -5.88
CA VAL A 80 35.53 23.11 -5.13
C VAL A 80 34.33 23.73 -4.41
N GLY A 81 33.17 23.10 -4.52
CA GLY A 81 31.93 23.59 -3.90
C GLY A 81 31.00 22.47 -3.46
N TYR A 82 29.89 22.86 -2.84
CA TYR A 82 28.80 21.95 -2.49
C TYR A 82 27.43 22.52 -2.84
N GLN A 83 26.46 21.62 -2.99
CA GLN A 83 25.06 21.99 -3.13
C GLN A 83 24.14 20.93 -2.56
N PHE A 84 23.18 21.36 -1.74
CA PHE A 84 22.06 20.55 -1.31
C PHE A 84 20.87 21.47 -1.07
N ARG A 85 19.69 20.89 -0.79
CA ARG A 85 18.39 21.60 -0.88
C ARG A 85 18.36 23.02 -0.28
N GLN A 86 18.99 23.23 0.87
CA GLN A 86 18.89 24.46 1.67
C GLN A 86 20.16 25.31 1.73
N ASP A 87 21.25 24.84 1.12
CA ASP A 87 22.52 25.55 1.16
C ASP A 87 23.36 25.20 -0.06
N SER A 88 24.05 26.20 -0.59
CA SER A 88 24.89 26.06 -1.76
C SER A 88 26.08 26.99 -1.65
N CYS A 89 27.27 26.45 -1.91
CA CYS A 89 28.49 27.22 -2.01
C CYS A 89 29.21 26.79 -3.29
N LYS A 90 28.92 27.49 -4.40
CA LYS A 90 29.50 27.26 -5.72
C LYS A 90 29.59 28.57 -6.52
N SER A 91 30.45 28.59 -7.53
CA SER A 91 30.64 29.70 -8.47
C SER A 91 30.68 29.16 -9.91
N ALA A 92 30.81 30.06 -10.89
CA ALA A 92 31.00 29.66 -12.29
C ALA A 92 32.29 28.84 -12.49
N ASP A 93 33.30 29.06 -11.66
CA ASP A 93 34.60 28.37 -11.73
C ASP A 93 34.60 26.99 -11.03
N THR A 94 33.49 26.59 -10.41
CA THR A 94 33.41 25.32 -9.66
C THR A 94 33.53 24.12 -10.59
N ARG A 95 34.63 23.39 -10.44
CA ARG A 95 34.98 22.16 -11.18
C ARG A 95 34.60 20.89 -10.44
N ILE A 96 34.65 20.88 -9.11
CA ILE A 96 34.23 19.75 -8.28
C ILE A 96 33.05 20.20 -7.41
N LEU A 97 31.91 19.52 -7.56
CA LEU A 97 30.69 19.86 -6.83
C LEU A 97 30.18 18.65 -6.05
N PHE A 98 30.19 18.75 -4.72
CA PHE A 98 29.61 17.74 -3.84
C PHE A 98 28.12 17.99 -3.65
N GLN A 99 27.28 16.99 -3.90
CA GLN A 99 25.83 17.15 -3.92
C GLN A 99 25.10 15.94 -3.36
N THR A 100 23.93 16.15 -2.76
CA THR A 100 23.08 15.04 -2.32
C THR A 100 22.28 14.44 -3.48
N TYR A 101 22.05 13.12 -3.49
CA TYR A 101 21.29 12.41 -4.53
C TYR A 101 19.98 13.12 -4.91
N GLY A 102 19.08 13.35 -3.96
CA GLY A 102 17.80 14.01 -4.23
C GLY A 102 17.91 15.44 -4.77
N ASN A 103 18.95 16.20 -4.40
CA ASN A 103 19.15 17.55 -4.98
C ASN A 103 19.55 17.46 -6.45
N PHE A 104 20.40 16.50 -6.81
CA PHE A 104 20.82 16.29 -8.20
C PHE A 104 19.70 15.74 -9.06
N LEU A 105 18.91 14.80 -8.52
CA LEU A 105 17.70 14.30 -9.17
C LEU A 105 16.71 15.43 -9.46
N GLN A 106 16.49 16.33 -8.50
CA GLN A 106 15.63 17.49 -8.71
C GLN A 106 16.16 18.44 -9.80
N GLU A 107 17.46 18.72 -9.85
CA GLU A 107 18.04 19.51 -10.95
C GLU A 107 17.84 18.85 -12.32
N LEU A 108 18.06 17.54 -12.40
CA LEU A 108 17.86 16.75 -13.61
C LEU A 108 16.40 16.82 -14.09
N LEU A 109 15.43 16.66 -13.18
CA LEU A 109 14.00 16.76 -13.47
C LEU A 109 13.57 18.17 -13.92
N HIS A 110 14.33 19.21 -13.56
CA HIS A 110 14.16 20.58 -14.04
C HIS A 110 14.93 20.86 -15.34
N GLY A 111 15.48 19.82 -16.00
CA GLY A 111 16.24 19.94 -17.25
C GLY A 111 17.64 20.54 -17.07
N LYS A 112 18.19 20.55 -15.85
CA LYS A 112 19.53 21.07 -15.56
C LYS A 112 20.51 19.92 -15.40
N LEU A 113 21.34 19.70 -16.42
CA LEU A 113 22.46 18.77 -16.37
C LEU A 113 23.75 19.50 -16.73
N ASP A 114 24.62 19.73 -15.74
CA ASP A 114 25.91 20.39 -15.88
C ASP A 114 26.99 19.54 -15.20
N ALA A 115 27.31 18.41 -15.84
CA ALA A 115 28.30 17.44 -15.39
C ALA A 115 28.97 16.74 -16.58
N ASP A 116 30.31 16.69 -16.57
CA ASP A 116 31.09 15.80 -17.45
C ASP A 116 31.24 14.42 -16.82
N TRP A 117 31.36 14.38 -15.49
CA TRP A 117 31.45 13.16 -14.69
C TRP A 117 30.45 13.19 -13.55
N ILE A 118 29.76 12.08 -13.34
CA ILE A 118 28.93 11.81 -12.18
C ILE A 118 29.60 10.70 -11.37
N VAL A 119 29.92 11.01 -10.12
CA VAL A 119 30.54 10.10 -9.17
C VAL A 119 29.49 9.66 -8.15
N PHE A 120 29.12 8.38 -8.17
CA PHE A 120 28.28 7.76 -7.16
C PHE A 120 29.17 7.29 -6.00
N ASP A 121 29.23 8.07 -4.93
CA ASP A 121 29.97 7.70 -3.72
C ASP A 121 29.06 7.06 -2.68
N GLU A 122 29.61 6.12 -1.91
CA GLU A 122 28.85 5.31 -0.96
C GLU A 122 27.64 4.59 -1.60
N HIS A 123 27.82 4.07 -2.82
CA HIS A 123 26.79 3.34 -3.58
C HIS A 123 26.16 2.19 -2.78
N HIS A 124 26.89 1.64 -1.82
CA HIS A 124 26.39 0.61 -0.93
C HIS A 124 25.22 1.07 -0.03
N GLU A 125 25.00 2.38 0.22
CA GLU A 125 23.86 2.83 1.03
C GLU A 125 22.48 2.60 0.36
N ARG A 126 22.44 2.24 -0.93
CA ARG A 126 21.22 1.82 -1.68
C ARG A 126 19.99 2.72 -1.44
N LYS A 127 20.21 4.04 -1.55
CA LYS A 127 19.17 5.08 -1.50
C LYS A 127 18.27 5.03 -2.74
N ALA A 128 16.99 5.33 -2.59
CA ALA A 128 16.02 5.25 -3.70
C ALA A 128 16.38 6.23 -4.84
N ASP A 129 16.69 7.49 -4.49
CA ASP A 129 17.16 8.50 -5.46
C ASP A 129 18.44 8.07 -6.18
N MET A 130 19.34 7.40 -5.46
CA MET A 130 20.60 6.91 -5.99
C MET A 130 20.37 5.79 -7.00
N ASP A 131 19.56 4.79 -6.63
CA ASP A 131 19.18 3.67 -7.50
C ASP A 131 18.49 4.18 -8.77
N LEU A 132 17.61 5.18 -8.68
CA LEU A 132 16.96 5.81 -9.84
C LEU A 132 17.94 6.56 -10.74
N LEU A 133 18.80 7.41 -10.16
CA LEU A 133 19.83 8.14 -10.91
C LEU A 133 20.79 7.17 -11.61
N PHE A 134 21.22 6.13 -10.89
CA PHE A 134 22.11 5.10 -11.42
C PHE A 134 21.47 4.39 -12.60
N ALA A 135 20.22 3.98 -12.47
CA ALA A 135 19.46 3.34 -13.56
C ALA A 135 19.24 4.29 -14.76
N TYR A 136 18.97 5.57 -14.51
CA TYR A 136 18.83 6.59 -15.56
C TYR A 136 20.12 6.76 -16.38
N PHE A 137 21.26 6.94 -15.72
CA PHE A 137 22.52 7.20 -16.42
C PHE A 137 23.14 5.94 -17.03
N ARG A 138 22.86 4.74 -16.49
CA ARG A 138 23.33 3.47 -17.06
C ARG A 138 22.77 3.19 -18.46
N ARG A 139 21.54 3.64 -18.78
CA ARG A 139 20.86 3.23 -20.02
C ARG A 139 21.77 3.40 -21.24
N GLU A 140 22.12 2.31 -21.91
CA GLU A 140 22.76 2.41 -23.23
C GLU A 140 21.74 2.93 -24.24
N LYS A 141 22.21 3.60 -25.31
CA LYS A 141 21.36 3.77 -26.49
C LYS A 141 21.13 2.37 -27.04
N SER A 142 20.03 1.71 -26.69
CA SER A 142 19.51 0.62 -27.50
C SER A 142 19.27 1.21 -28.89
N VAL A 143 20.14 0.83 -29.79
CA VAL A 143 20.12 1.11 -31.21
C VAL A 143 18.84 0.48 -31.76
N ILE A 144 17.72 1.21 -31.82
CA ILE A 144 16.66 0.93 -32.78
C ILE A 144 17.15 1.43 -34.15
N LEU A 145 18.20 0.77 -34.66
CA LEU A 145 18.76 0.90 -36.00
C LEU A 145 19.39 -0.44 -36.35
N SER A 146 18.58 -1.50 -36.48
CA SER A 146 18.92 -2.70 -37.29
C SER A 146 17.81 -3.77 -37.36
N GLU A 147 16.53 -3.38 -37.53
CA GLU A 147 15.51 -4.33 -38.03
C GLU A 147 14.68 -3.77 -39.19
N ALA A 148 15.28 -2.86 -39.97
CA ALA A 148 14.78 -2.47 -41.29
C ALA A 148 15.83 -2.77 -42.35
N ARG A 149 16.21 -4.04 -42.49
CA ARG A 149 16.71 -4.64 -43.74
C ARG A 149 16.90 -6.16 -43.58
N GLN A 150 16.11 -6.88 -44.38
CA GLN A 150 16.23 -8.28 -44.79
C GLN A 150 15.69 -9.36 -43.86
N GLY A 151 14.60 -10.00 -44.31
CA GLY A 151 14.14 -11.30 -43.83
C GLY A 151 12.63 -11.44 -43.81
N GLU A 152 11.98 -11.49 -44.98
CA GLU A 152 10.71 -12.20 -45.09
C GLU A 152 10.91 -13.64 -44.58
N VAL A 153 10.17 -14.09 -43.58
CA VAL A 153 9.41 -15.36 -43.54
C VAL A 153 8.47 -15.33 -42.31
N GLU A 154 7.17 -15.40 -42.62
CA GLU A 154 6.00 -15.87 -41.87
C GLU A 154 6.06 -16.13 -40.35
N GLY A 155 5.09 -15.53 -39.63
CA GLY A 155 4.31 -16.25 -38.62
C GLY A 155 4.17 -15.61 -37.24
N SER A 156 2.96 -15.08 -36.98
CA SER A 156 2.31 -14.85 -35.66
C SER A 156 2.53 -13.48 -34.95
N LYS A 157 1.51 -12.61 -35.09
CA LYS A 157 1.24 -11.44 -34.23
C LYS A 157 0.18 -11.82 -33.18
N PRO A 158 0.31 -11.46 -31.89
CA PRO A 158 -0.83 -11.18 -31.03
C PRO A 158 -1.31 -9.73 -31.26
N LYS A 159 -2.63 -9.54 -31.29
CA LYS A 159 -3.33 -8.28 -31.59
C LYS A 159 -3.36 -7.35 -30.37
N GLY A 160 -2.84 -6.13 -30.50
CA GLY A 160 -3.23 -4.97 -29.69
C GLY A 160 -4.56 -4.37 -30.16
N PRO A 161 -5.24 -3.54 -29.34
CA PRO A 161 -6.62 -3.13 -29.58
C PRO A 161 -6.69 -2.13 -30.74
N ARG A 162 -7.66 -2.36 -31.64
CA ARG A 162 -8.06 -1.43 -32.70
C ARG A 162 -9.00 -0.38 -32.11
N VAL A 163 -8.58 0.88 -32.12
CA VAL A 163 -9.51 2.02 -32.02
C VAL A 163 -10.11 2.25 -33.41
N SER A 164 -11.44 2.21 -33.48
CA SER A 164 -12.22 2.49 -34.69
C SER A 164 -12.28 3.99 -34.96
N GLN A 165 -12.01 4.37 -36.21
CA GLN A 165 -12.19 5.71 -36.76
C GLN A 165 -13.66 5.96 -37.16
N SER A 166 -14.28 6.96 -36.54
CA SER A 166 -15.41 7.79 -37.01
C SER A 166 -15.66 8.78 -35.84
N ASP A 167 -15.52 10.09 -35.93
CA ASP A 167 -15.87 11.03 -36.99
C ASP A 167 -14.97 12.27 -36.97
N GLN A 168 -14.78 12.86 -38.14
CA GLN A 168 -14.22 14.20 -38.31
C GLN A 168 -15.28 15.26 -37.95
N ALA A 169 -14.98 16.14 -37.00
CA ALA A 169 -15.31 17.57 -37.04
C ALA A 169 -14.81 18.26 -35.75
N GLU A 170 -13.67 18.94 -35.83
CA GLU A 170 -13.48 20.34 -35.39
C GLU A 170 -11.97 20.66 -35.37
N ALA A 171 -11.55 21.36 -36.42
CA ALA A 171 -10.25 21.97 -36.50
C ALA A 171 -10.18 23.16 -35.53
N GLY A 172 -9.24 23.13 -34.60
CA GLY A 172 -8.92 24.29 -33.77
C GLY A 172 -8.23 23.96 -32.46
N ARG A 173 -6.96 23.51 -32.50
CA ARG A 173 -5.91 23.66 -31.46
C ARG A 173 -4.66 22.84 -31.82
N GLU A 174 -3.95 23.23 -32.88
CA GLU A 174 -2.62 22.67 -33.20
C GLU A 174 -1.46 23.52 -32.62
N GLY A 175 -1.73 24.51 -31.77
CA GLY A 175 -0.71 25.43 -31.25
C GLY A 175 -0.05 25.05 -29.92
N GLU A 176 -0.57 24.07 -29.16
CA GLU A 176 -0.10 23.78 -27.79
C GLU A 176 0.62 22.43 -27.62
N SER A 177 0.41 21.48 -28.55
CA SER A 177 1.06 20.15 -28.52
C SER A 177 2.54 20.20 -28.91
N GLU A 178 2.93 21.12 -29.82
CA GLU A 178 4.34 21.28 -30.23
C GLU A 178 5.25 21.87 -29.14
N ALA A 179 4.68 22.57 -28.14
CA ALA A 179 5.46 23.16 -27.03
C ALA A 179 5.93 22.11 -26.01
N ILE A 180 5.23 20.97 -25.91
CA ILE A 180 5.52 19.91 -24.92
C ILE A 180 6.71 19.05 -25.38
N SER A 181 6.86 18.80 -26.69
CA SER A 181 7.99 18.06 -27.26
C SER A 181 9.28 18.90 -27.37
N HIS A 182 9.19 20.23 -27.36
CA HIS A 182 10.35 21.07 -27.66
C HIS A 182 11.29 21.28 -26.47
N CYS A 183 10.89 20.91 -25.25
CA CYS A 183 11.62 21.28 -24.02
C CYS A 183 12.80 20.37 -23.65
N PHE A 184 12.95 19.20 -24.27
CA PHE A 184 14.14 18.33 -24.10
C PHE A 184 15.18 18.48 -25.23
N SER A 185 14.89 19.30 -26.25
CA SER A 185 15.62 19.33 -27.52
C SER A 185 16.82 20.28 -27.61
N ASN A 186 17.23 20.94 -26.52
CA ASN A 186 18.29 21.95 -26.58
C ASN A 186 19.45 21.67 -25.61
N ASN A 187 20.23 20.62 -25.90
CA ASN A 187 21.69 20.72 -25.93
C ASN A 187 22.32 19.42 -26.45
N ARG A 188 23.14 19.52 -27.51
CA ARG A 188 24.07 18.46 -27.97
C ARG A 188 25.22 18.22 -26.98
N ALA A 189 24.94 18.14 -25.68
CA ALA A 189 25.93 17.74 -24.69
C ALA A 189 26.05 16.22 -24.69
N GLU A 190 27.27 15.69 -24.85
CA GLU A 190 27.52 14.27 -24.62
C GLU A 190 27.05 13.87 -23.22
N ARG A 191 26.47 12.67 -23.08
CA ARG A 191 26.07 12.15 -21.75
C ARG A 191 27.29 12.12 -20.81
N PRO A 192 27.09 12.46 -19.52
CA PRO A 192 28.15 12.40 -18.52
C PRO A 192 28.71 11.00 -18.40
N ARG A 193 30.01 10.91 -18.11
CA ARG A 193 30.69 9.68 -17.73
C ARG A 193 30.34 9.32 -16.28
N ILE A 194 30.35 8.04 -15.96
CA ILE A 194 29.93 7.54 -14.64
C ILE A 194 31.12 6.91 -13.92
N ALA A 195 31.34 7.30 -12.68
CA ALA A 195 32.21 6.58 -11.75
C ALA A 195 31.39 6.08 -10.57
N VAL A 196 31.52 4.81 -10.22
CA VAL A 196 30.91 4.22 -9.03
C VAL A 196 32.01 3.83 -8.04
N MET A 197 31.90 4.33 -6.82
CA MET A 197 32.80 4.00 -5.72
C MET A 197 32.07 3.12 -4.71
N SER A 198 32.46 1.85 -4.62
CA SER A 198 31.84 0.90 -3.71
C SER A 198 32.85 0.24 -2.76
N ALA A 199 32.35 -0.31 -1.67
CA ALA A 199 33.06 -1.29 -0.85
C ALA A 199 32.82 -2.69 -1.45
N ALA A 200 33.74 -3.63 -1.22
CA ALA A 200 33.89 -4.97 -1.83
C ALA A 200 32.64 -5.82 -2.21
N LEU A 201 31.47 -5.55 -1.64
CA LEU A 201 30.26 -6.31 -1.93
C LEU A 201 29.55 -5.83 -3.21
N ASN A 202 28.94 -6.79 -3.93
CA ASN A 202 28.23 -6.63 -5.21
C ASN A 202 29.13 -6.24 -6.40
N ARG A 203 30.44 -6.49 -6.29
CA ARG A 203 31.41 -6.26 -7.37
C ARG A 203 30.99 -6.91 -8.69
N SER A 204 30.65 -8.20 -8.70
CA SER A 204 30.31 -8.94 -9.92
C SER A 204 29.07 -8.40 -10.61
N GLU A 205 28.05 -8.04 -9.83
CA GLU A 205 26.83 -7.40 -10.32
C GLU A 205 27.17 -6.04 -10.97
N LEU A 206 27.91 -5.18 -10.26
CA LEU A 206 28.30 -3.86 -10.77
C LEU A 206 29.23 -3.92 -11.99
N GLU A 207 30.14 -4.88 -12.04
CA GLU A 207 31.01 -5.13 -13.21
C GLU A 207 30.17 -5.50 -14.43
N THR A 208 29.17 -6.38 -14.25
CA THR A 208 28.22 -6.78 -15.31
C THR A 208 27.36 -5.60 -15.76
N VAL A 209 26.87 -4.83 -14.79
CA VAL A 209 25.95 -3.71 -14.99
C VAL A 209 26.63 -2.55 -15.73
N LEU A 210 27.86 -2.21 -15.36
CA LEU A 210 28.62 -1.10 -15.95
C LEU A 210 29.46 -1.50 -17.18
N GLY A 211 29.63 -2.80 -17.42
CA GLY A 211 30.45 -3.33 -18.52
C GLY A 211 31.96 -3.07 -18.33
N VAL A 212 32.41 -2.85 -17.10
CA VAL A 212 33.82 -2.53 -16.78
C VAL A 212 34.31 -3.37 -15.62
N LYS A 213 35.60 -3.75 -15.64
CA LYS A 213 36.21 -4.44 -14.50
C LYS A 213 36.41 -3.47 -13.33
N CYS A 214 36.19 -3.94 -12.13
CA CYS A 214 36.39 -3.16 -10.92
C CYS A 214 37.89 -2.98 -10.66
N LEU A 215 38.28 -1.71 -10.52
CA LEU A 215 39.62 -1.28 -10.18
C LEU A 215 39.75 -1.25 -8.66
N SER A 216 40.53 -2.17 -8.11
CA SER A 216 40.87 -2.18 -6.69
C SER A 216 42.06 -1.24 -6.44
N LEU A 217 41.85 -0.25 -5.57
CA LEU A 217 42.82 0.80 -5.26
C LEU A 217 43.08 0.92 -3.75
N GLY A 218 44.32 1.29 -3.41
CA GLY A 218 44.77 1.47 -2.04
C GLY A 218 45.22 0.17 -1.35
N HIS A 219 45.74 0.30 -0.14
CA HIS A 219 46.23 -0.83 0.65
C HIS A 219 45.14 -1.42 1.56
N PRO A 220 45.23 -2.71 1.92
CA PRO A 220 44.32 -3.31 2.90
C PRO A 220 44.31 -2.52 4.22
N LEU A 221 43.15 -2.44 4.85
CA LEU A 221 43.02 -1.87 6.20
C LEU A 221 43.84 -2.67 7.21
N TYR A 222 44.23 -2.03 8.30
CA TYR A 222 44.83 -2.72 9.44
C TYR A 222 43.83 -3.74 10.01
N PRO A 223 44.31 -4.89 10.51
CA PRO A 223 43.44 -5.90 11.08
C PRO A 223 42.66 -5.35 12.28
N VAL A 224 41.38 -5.71 12.33
CA VAL A 224 40.48 -5.42 13.46
C VAL A 224 40.16 -6.71 14.18
N GLN A 225 40.49 -6.79 15.46
CA GLN A 225 40.07 -7.91 16.30
C GLN A 225 38.58 -7.79 16.62
N ILE A 226 37.80 -8.79 16.24
CA ILE A 226 36.36 -8.86 16.53
C ILE A 226 36.14 -9.66 17.83
N ILE A 227 35.37 -9.09 18.76
CA ILE A 227 34.97 -9.75 20.01
C ILE A 227 33.44 -9.74 20.08
N ASN A 228 32.81 -10.91 20.06
CA ASN A 228 31.38 -11.05 20.29
C ASN A 228 31.09 -11.12 21.79
N GLN A 229 30.35 -10.14 22.31
CA GLN A 229 29.92 -10.04 23.69
C GLN A 229 28.44 -10.46 23.79
N THR A 230 28.20 -11.68 24.26
CA THR A 230 26.82 -12.17 24.51
C THR A 230 26.17 -11.37 25.66
N PRO A 231 25.00 -10.73 25.44
CA PRO A 231 24.29 -9.97 26.47
C PRO A 231 23.92 -10.84 27.68
N ALA A 232 24.07 -10.31 28.90
CA ALA A 232 23.92 -11.06 30.14
C ALA A 232 22.48 -11.55 30.40
N THR A 233 21.48 -10.84 29.86
CA THR A 233 20.05 -11.15 30.06
C THR A 233 19.51 -12.20 29.08
N GLY A 234 20.29 -12.65 28.08
CA GLY A 234 19.83 -13.54 27.02
C GLY A 234 18.75 -12.93 26.09
N ASN A 235 18.28 -11.72 26.39
CA ASN A 235 17.25 -11.01 25.64
C ASN A 235 17.84 -10.25 24.45
N SER A 236 17.04 -10.10 23.40
CA SER A 236 17.39 -9.27 22.25
C SER A 236 17.49 -7.79 22.66
N LEU A 237 18.65 -7.18 22.36
CA LEU A 237 18.92 -5.75 22.59
C LEU A 237 18.01 -4.82 21.79
N VAL A 238 17.22 -5.35 20.85
CA VAL A 238 16.21 -4.60 20.07
C VAL A 238 15.23 -3.84 20.97
N SER A 239 14.93 -4.37 22.17
CA SER A 239 14.09 -3.71 23.17
C SER A 239 14.75 -2.51 23.85
N GLY A 240 16.08 -2.36 23.73
CA GLY A 240 16.88 -1.30 24.35
C GLY A 240 17.09 -1.46 25.86
N VAL A 241 16.55 -2.51 26.49
CA VAL A 241 16.65 -2.76 27.93
C VAL A 241 18.03 -3.36 28.26
N GLY A 242 18.77 -2.72 29.17
CA GLY A 242 20.10 -3.16 29.62
C GLY A 242 21.25 -2.83 28.66
N LEU A 243 20.98 -2.10 27.57
CA LEU A 243 21.99 -1.70 26.57
C LEU A 243 23.12 -0.87 27.19
N ASP A 244 22.78 0.04 28.09
CA ASP A 244 23.71 0.90 28.85
C ASP A 244 24.70 0.08 29.69
N ALA A 245 24.22 -0.95 30.40
CA ALA A 245 25.08 -1.84 31.18
C ALA A 245 26.05 -2.64 30.29
N GLU A 246 25.58 -3.10 29.12
CA GLU A 246 26.40 -3.84 28.15
C GLU A 246 27.46 -2.96 27.48
N VAL A 247 27.12 -1.72 27.15
CA VAL A 247 28.06 -0.71 26.64
C VAL A 247 29.14 -0.42 27.68
N VAL A 248 28.76 -0.20 28.95
CA VAL A 248 29.73 0.02 30.04
C VAL A 248 30.66 -1.20 30.21
N ARG A 249 30.12 -2.42 30.10
CA ARG A 249 30.93 -3.65 30.14
C ARG A 249 31.95 -3.70 28.99
N ALA A 250 31.54 -3.37 27.78
CA ALA A 250 32.43 -3.32 26.62
C ALA A 250 33.52 -2.24 26.77
N LEU A 251 33.14 -1.03 27.23
CA LEU A 251 34.10 0.05 27.49
C LEU A 251 35.12 -0.32 28.57
N ARG A 252 34.71 -1.02 29.64
CA ARG A 252 35.64 -1.54 30.66
C ARG A 252 36.64 -2.55 30.08
N THR A 253 36.20 -3.38 29.14
CA THR A 253 37.08 -4.32 28.43
C THR A 253 38.11 -3.56 27.59
N LEU A 254 37.69 -2.57 26.80
CA LEU A 254 38.61 -1.74 26.00
C LEU A 254 39.58 -0.95 26.89
N TYR A 255 39.10 -0.40 28.00
CA TYR A 255 39.90 0.33 28.99
C TYR A 255 41.00 -0.54 29.60
N ARG A 256 40.65 -1.74 30.11
CA ARG A 256 41.61 -2.66 30.76
C ARG A 256 42.72 -3.13 29.83
N ASN A 257 42.45 -3.16 28.53
CA ASN A 257 43.42 -3.58 27.51
C ASN A 257 44.15 -2.40 26.85
N ASN A 258 43.90 -1.15 27.26
CA ASN A 258 44.47 0.07 26.67
C ASN A 258 44.17 0.27 25.17
N ILE A 259 43.00 -0.17 24.68
CA ILE A 259 42.58 -0.08 23.25
C ILE A 259 41.51 1.02 23.04
N TRP A 260 41.35 1.92 24.00
CA TRP A 260 40.20 2.84 24.07
C TRP A 260 40.53 4.32 23.80
N GLN A 261 41.72 4.62 23.26
CA GLN A 261 42.18 5.99 22.98
C GLN A 261 41.13 6.82 22.23
N THR A 262 40.53 6.27 21.18
CA THR A 262 39.33 6.86 20.58
C THR A 262 38.37 5.73 20.26
N THR A 263 37.22 5.74 20.94
CA THR A 263 36.22 4.67 20.86
C THR A 263 34.93 5.19 20.25
N LEU A 264 34.42 4.52 19.22
CA LEU A 264 33.09 4.79 18.67
C LEU A 264 32.07 3.80 19.24
N VAL A 265 30.94 4.31 19.72
CA VAL A 265 29.86 3.48 20.27
C VAL A 265 28.60 3.67 19.42
N PHE A 266 28.22 2.67 18.63
CA PHE A 266 27.05 2.72 17.74
C PHE A 266 25.77 2.35 18.47
N LEU A 267 24.80 3.28 18.49
CA LEU A 267 23.53 3.20 19.21
C LEU A 267 22.36 3.61 18.30
N PRO A 268 21.13 3.12 18.55
CA PRO A 268 20.02 3.32 17.62
C PRO A 268 19.42 4.73 17.64
N GLY A 269 19.68 5.56 18.66
CA GLY A 269 19.12 6.91 18.70
C GLY A 269 19.52 7.74 19.92
N LYS A 270 19.06 9.00 19.94
CA LYS A 270 19.42 10.01 20.94
C LYS A 270 19.12 9.59 22.38
N ALA A 271 17.97 8.96 22.63
CA ALA A 271 17.58 8.55 23.97
C ALA A 271 18.55 7.47 24.52
N GLU A 272 18.95 6.53 23.67
CA GLU A 272 19.93 5.49 24.02
C GLU A 272 21.32 6.08 24.20
N ILE A 273 21.72 7.03 23.34
CA ILE A 273 22.99 7.76 23.44
C ILE A 273 23.09 8.46 24.80
N ALA A 274 22.09 9.26 25.17
CA ALA A 274 22.10 9.98 26.45
C ALA A 274 22.18 9.02 27.65
N ARG A 275 21.40 7.93 27.64
CA ARG A 275 21.44 6.91 28.71
C ARG A 275 22.82 6.25 28.82
N CYS A 276 23.41 5.83 27.70
CA CYS A 276 24.73 5.19 27.69
C CYS A 276 25.84 6.16 28.06
N HIS A 277 25.74 7.42 27.65
CA HIS A 277 26.67 8.48 28.05
C HIS A 277 26.65 8.66 29.56
N THR A 278 25.48 8.91 30.17
CA THR A 278 25.37 9.05 31.63
C THR A 278 25.91 7.82 32.35
N ALA A 279 25.52 6.62 31.93
CA ALA A 279 25.99 5.38 32.55
C ALA A 279 27.52 5.20 32.45
N ALA A 280 28.13 5.54 31.31
CA ALA A 280 29.57 5.46 31.13
C ALA A 280 30.33 6.51 31.96
N ALA A 281 29.82 7.75 32.00
CA ALA A 281 30.38 8.83 32.82
C ALA A 281 30.36 8.48 34.32
N GLU A 282 29.26 7.90 34.81
CA GLU A 282 29.13 7.44 36.20
C GLU A 282 30.03 6.23 36.51
N ALA A 283 30.12 5.27 35.58
CA ALA A 283 30.82 4.00 35.82
C ALA A 283 32.34 4.06 35.66
N LEU A 284 32.85 4.94 34.80
CA LEU A 284 34.29 5.08 34.51
C LEU A 284 34.86 6.37 35.09
N GLY A 285 34.03 7.39 35.34
CA GLY A 285 34.44 8.71 35.81
C GLY A 285 34.89 9.63 34.66
N ASN A 286 34.46 10.89 34.72
CA ASN A 286 34.79 11.91 33.70
C ASN A 286 36.28 12.21 33.58
N ASN A 287 37.11 11.85 34.56
CA ASN A 287 38.55 12.07 34.47
C ASN A 287 39.25 11.04 33.57
N CYS A 288 38.65 9.87 33.34
CA CYS A 288 39.28 8.79 32.59
C CYS A 288 39.20 8.99 31.07
N ALA A 289 38.10 9.54 30.55
CA ALA A 289 37.95 9.88 29.14
C ALA A 289 37.05 11.11 28.94
N GLU A 290 37.15 11.72 27.77
CA GLU A 290 36.17 12.67 27.27
C GLU A 290 34.99 11.91 26.63
N PHE A 291 33.77 12.15 27.09
CA PHE A 291 32.56 11.56 26.54
C PHE A 291 31.85 12.57 25.63
N LEU A 292 31.65 12.22 24.37
CA LEU A 292 31.00 13.07 23.37
C LEU A 292 29.81 12.33 22.74
N GLU A 293 28.81 13.07 22.30
CA GLU A 293 27.66 12.55 21.58
C GLU A 293 27.76 12.96 20.11
N LEU A 294 27.32 12.12 19.17
CA LEU A 294 27.26 12.39 17.74
C LEU A 294 25.97 11.86 17.10
N TYR A 295 25.00 12.74 16.92
CA TYR A 295 23.73 12.44 16.24
C TYR A 295 23.23 13.64 15.41
N GLY A 296 22.20 13.42 14.58
CA GLY A 296 21.68 14.46 13.68
C GLY A 296 21.10 15.67 14.43
N GLY A 297 21.34 16.88 13.92
CA GLY A 297 20.84 18.12 14.52
C GLY A 297 21.66 18.66 15.71
N GLN A 298 22.91 18.22 15.87
CA GLN A 298 23.86 18.80 16.82
C GLN A 298 24.46 20.13 16.35
N ASP A 299 24.93 20.92 17.31
CA ASP A 299 25.67 22.16 17.10
C ASP A 299 27.03 21.92 16.44
N ARG A 300 27.47 22.92 15.66
CA ARG A 300 28.71 22.84 14.88
C ARG A 300 29.96 22.77 15.76
N GLU A 301 29.94 23.42 16.92
CA GLU A 301 31.07 23.43 17.86
C GLU A 301 31.35 22.03 18.42
N THR A 302 30.31 21.30 18.83
CA THR A 302 30.45 19.90 19.27
C THR A 302 30.93 18.99 18.14
N GLN A 303 30.48 19.22 16.91
CA GLN A 303 30.97 18.47 15.74
C GLN A 303 32.45 18.72 15.45
N ASP A 304 32.89 19.98 15.48
CA ASP A 304 34.28 20.35 15.22
C ASP A 304 35.21 19.70 16.27
N ARG A 305 34.80 19.68 17.55
CA ARG A 305 35.53 19.00 18.64
C ARG A 305 35.77 17.51 18.40
N ILE A 306 34.84 16.81 17.73
CA ILE A 306 34.99 15.37 17.42
C ILE A 306 36.15 15.12 16.45
N PHE A 307 36.46 16.08 15.57
CA PHE A 307 37.55 15.98 14.59
C PHE A 307 38.90 16.44 15.12
N GLU A 308 38.94 17.07 16.30
CA GLU A 308 40.20 17.45 16.94
C GLU A 308 41.00 16.21 17.37
N VAL A 309 42.30 16.22 17.08
CA VAL A 309 43.22 15.17 17.52
C VAL A 309 43.63 15.46 18.96
N THR A 310 43.35 14.52 19.86
CA THR A 310 43.63 14.66 21.30
C THR A 310 44.43 13.49 21.85
N GLU A 311 45.33 13.77 22.80
CA GLU A 311 46.05 12.73 23.56
C GLU A 311 45.21 12.13 24.69
N ARG A 312 44.14 12.84 25.11
CA ARG A 312 43.20 12.32 26.10
C ARG A 312 42.29 11.26 25.46
N PRO A 313 42.05 10.11 26.12
CA PRO A 313 41.10 9.11 25.65
C PRO A 313 39.71 9.71 25.45
N ARG A 314 39.03 9.30 24.37
CA ARG A 314 37.72 9.82 23.99
C ARG A 314 36.77 8.69 23.64
N VAL A 315 35.52 8.82 24.08
CA VAL A 315 34.42 7.91 23.73
C VAL A 315 33.31 8.72 23.08
N ILE A 316 32.98 8.37 21.84
CA ILE A 316 31.97 9.06 21.03
C ILE A 316 30.76 8.13 20.86
N PHE A 317 29.63 8.52 21.44
CA PHE A 317 28.36 7.83 21.30
C PHE A 317 27.63 8.31 20.05
N THR A 318 27.40 7.44 19.08
CA THR A 318 26.93 7.84 17.75
C THR A 318 25.84 6.93 17.20
N THR A 319 25.10 7.46 16.24
CA THR A 319 24.19 6.68 15.38
C THR A 319 24.95 6.15 14.16
N ASN A 320 24.25 5.68 13.12
CA ASN A 320 24.87 5.31 11.84
C ASN A 320 25.52 6.50 11.08
N ILE A 321 25.56 7.71 11.67
CA ILE A 321 26.28 8.87 11.14
C ILE A 321 27.77 8.60 10.94
N ALA A 322 28.42 7.93 11.91
CA ALA A 322 29.84 7.61 11.82
C ALA A 322 30.15 6.34 11.00
N GLU A 323 29.13 5.65 10.49
CA GLU A 323 29.27 4.36 9.81
C GLU A 323 29.96 4.45 8.45
N THR A 324 29.67 5.51 7.69
CA THR A 324 30.13 5.73 6.31
C THR A 324 30.65 7.16 6.18
N SER A 325 29.75 8.11 6.44
CA SER A 325 29.80 9.53 6.10
C SER A 325 30.84 10.37 6.81
N ILE A 326 31.36 9.93 7.96
CA ILE A 326 32.28 10.71 8.80
C ILE A 326 33.52 9.89 9.14
N THR A 327 34.69 10.50 9.00
CA THR A 327 35.98 9.92 9.39
C THR A 327 36.49 10.60 10.65
N VAL A 328 36.31 9.93 11.78
CA VAL A 328 36.92 10.33 13.06
C VAL A 328 38.39 9.88 13.05
N PRO A 329 39.35 10.74 13.42
CA PRO A 329 40.76 10.37 13.44
C PRO A 329 41.08 9.38 14.57
N ASN A 330 42.09 8.53 14.37
CA ASN A 330 42.72 7.67 15.39
C ASN A 330 41.78 6.75 16.19
N VAL A 331 40.67 6.29 15.59
CA VAL A 331 39.77 5.33 16.22
C VAL A 331 40.52 4.01 16.49
N THR A 332 40.54 3.58 17.75
CA THR A 332 41.18 2.33 18.21
C THR A 332 40.15 1.27 18.60
N GLY A 333 38.98 1.71 19.08
CA GLY A 333 37.92 0.86 19.59
C GLY A 333 36.59 1.14 18.91
N VAL A 334 35.82 0.08 18.67
CA VAL A 334 34.41 0.17 18.27
C VAL A 334 33.58 -0.67 19.24
N VAL A 335 32.45 -0.15 19.67
CA VAL A 335 31.41 -0.90 20.37
C VAL A 335 30.14 -0.80 19.53
N ASP A 336 29.63 -1.93 19.06
CA ASP A 336 28.45 -1.97 18.18
C ASP A 336 27.28 -2.64 18.89
N SER A 337 26.17 -1.91 19.02
CA SER A 337 24.92 -2.46 19.57
C SER A 337 24.21 -3.43 18.63
N GLY A 338 24.56 -3.43 17.33
CA GLY A 338 23.98 -4.33 16.33
C GLY A 338 22.55 -3.98 15.94
N ILE A 339 22.08 -2.81 16.37
CA ILE A 339 20.72 -2.31 16.10
C ILE A 339 20.77 -0.88 15.57
N GLU A 340 19.75 -0.52 14.82
CA GLU A 340 19.53 0.85 14.34
C GLU A 340 18.06 1.21 14.35
N ARG A 341 17.77 2.51 14.32
CA ARG A 341 16.40 3.02 14.20
C ARG A 341 16.18 3.53 12.78
N VAL A 342 15.27 2.88 12.06
CA VAL A 342 14.92 3.19 10.68
C VAL A 342 13.46 3.59 10.57
N SER A 343 13.16 4.53 9.66
CA SER A 343 11.79 4.89 9.31
C SER A 343 11.33 3.96 8.20
N ILE A 344 10.29 3.18 8.46
CA ILE A 344 9.72 2.22 7.51
C ILE A 344 8.26 2.56 7.28
N TYR A 345 7.85 2.57 6.02
CA TYR A 345 6.45 2.67 5.65
C TYR A 345 5.69 1.39 6.00
N ASP A 346 4.60 1.54 6.77
CA ASP A 346 3.72 0.45 7.17
C ASP A 346 2.50 0.37 6.25
N ASP A 347 2.42 -0.68 5.44
CA ASP A 347 1.36 -0.85 4.43
C ASP A 347 -0.04 -0.95 5.04
N SER A 348 -0.16 -1.52 6.25
CA SER A 348 -1.45 -1.72 6.91
C SER A 348 -2.03 -0.42 7.47
N GLU A 349 -1.14 0.44 7.98
CA GLU A 349 -1.51 1.69 8.64
C GLU A 349 -1.36 2.92 7.73
N LYS A 350 -0.74 2.76 6.55
CA LYS A 350 -0.41 3.83 5.58
C LYS A 350 0.43 4.97 6.17
N VAL A 351 1.26 4.69 7.19
CA VAL A 351 2.10 5.69 7.86
C VAL A 351 3.54 5.23 8.00
N ASN A 352 4.46 6.20 8.10
CA ASN A 352 5.85 5.92 8.45
C ASN A 352 5.98 5.63 9.95
N VAL A 353 6.62 4.52 10.27
CA VAL A 353 6.88 4.07 11.64
C VAL A 353 8.38 3.99 11.87
N LEU A 354 8.85 4.60 12.96
CA LEU A 354 10.22 4.40 13.43
C LEU A 354 10.31 3.05 14.13
N ARG A 355 11.05 2.12 13.54
CA ARG A 355 11.30 0.79 14.12
C ARG A 355 12.78 0.64 14.44
N THR A 356 13.07 0.06 15.60
CA THR A 356 14.42 -0.39 15.94
C THR A 356 14.60 -1.80 15.39
N LEU A 357 15.56 -2.00 14.50
CA LEU A 357 15.82 -3.29 13.85
C LEU A 357 17.30 -3.70 14.00
N PRO A 358 17.62 -5.00 13.90
CA PRO A 358 18.99 -5.46 13.72
C PRO A 358 19.59 -4.90 12.43
N ILE A 359 20.87 -4.54 12.46
CA ILE A 359 21.62 -4.12 11.27
C ILE A 359 21.97 -5.31 10.38
N SER A 360 22.35 -5.05 9.13
CA SER A 360 22.96 -6.08 8.28
C SER A 360 24.40 -6.37 8.68
N MET A 361 24.90 -7.54 8.31
CA MET A 361 26.31 -7.90 8.45
C MET A 361 27.23 -6.96 7.70
N GLN A 362 26.80 -6.44 6.56
CA GLN A 362 27.55 -5.45 5.81
C GLN A 362 27.71 -4.14 6.61
N ASN A 363 26.65 -3.66 7.26
CA ASN A 363 26.74 -2.51 8.17
C ASN A 363 27.70 -2.80 9.34
N ALA A 364 27.60 -3.99 9.95
CA ALA A 364 28.45 -4.39 11.07
C ALA A 364 29.94 -4.44 10.69
N ILE A 365 30.27 -4.92 9.48
CA ILE A 365 31.65 -4.93 8.95
C ILE A 365 32.15 -3.49 8.76
N GLN A 366 31.32 -2.61 8.21
CA GLN A 366 31.69 -1.20 8.00
C GLN A 366 31.91 -0.45 9.32
N ARG A 367 31.05 -0.68 10.32
CA ARG A 367 31.19 -0.14 11.68
C ARG A 367 32.48 -0.63 12.34
N SER A 368 32.71 -1.94 12.30
CA SER A 368 33.92 -2.56 12.86
C SER A 368 35.19 -2.05 12.17
N GLY A 369 35.16 -1.88 10.85
CA GLY A 369 36.29 -1.38 10.07
C GLY A 369 36.74 0.05 10.41
N ARG A 370 35.96 0.81 11.19
CA ARG A 370 36.33 2.16 11.62
C ARG A 370 37.57 2.17 12.52
N SER A 371 37.80 1.12 13.33
CA SER A 371 39.00 1.03 14.18
C SER A 371 40.24 0.48 13.46
N GLY A 372 40.12 0.01 12.21
CA GLY A 372 41.23 -0.56 11.43
C GLY A 372 41.86 0.39 10.41
N ARG A 373 41.63 1.70 10.53
CA ARG A 373 42.00 2.66 9.47
C ARG A 373 43.45 3.10 9.53
N THR A 374 43.91 3.52 10.70
CA THR A 374 45.26 4.07 10.88
C THR A 374 46.19 3.11 11.62
N GLN A 375 45.63 2.13 12.33
CA GLN A 375 46.36 1.16 13.13
C GLN A 375 45.48 -0.07 13.41
N ASN A 376 46.06 -1.09 14.04
CA ASN A 376 45.32 -2.27 14.50
C ASN A 376 44.21 -1.84 15.47
N GLY A 377 43.00 -2.33 15.24
CA GLY A 377 41.81 -1.96 15.99
C GLY A 377 41.17 -3.12 16.74
N CYS A 378 40.25 -2.79 17.63
CA CYS A 378 39.34 -3.75 18.24
C CYS A 378 37.88 -3.32 18.02
N ALA A 379 36.98 -4.28 17.79
CA ALA A 379 35.55 -4.05 17.72
C ALA A 379 34.82 -5.06 18.61
N ILE A 380 34.06 -4.56 19.59
CA ILE A 380 33.20 -5.36 20.46
C ILE A 380 31.78 -5.29 19.92
N ARG A 381 31.25 -6.43 19.50
CA ARG A 381 29.88 -6.62 19.00
C ARG A 381 29.00 -7.10 20.14
N LEU A 382 27.95 -6.36 20.49
CA LEU A 382 27.09 -6.68 21.64
C LEU A 382 26.06 -7.80 21.34
N TRP A 383 26.44 -8.80 20.54
CA TRP A 383 25.61 -9.95 20.20
C TRP A 383 26.46 -11.21 20.08
N SER A 384 25.81 -12.37 20.22
CA SER A 384 26.45 -13.68 20.08
C SER A 384 26.71 -14.05 18.62
N GLU A 385 27.70 -14.91 18.37
CA GLU A 385 27.97 -15.47 17.03
C GLU A 385 26.75 -16.22 16.44
N GLU A 386 25.89 -16.79 17.29
CA GLU A 386 24.65 -17.44 16.83
C GLU A 386 23.64 -16.41 16.31
N SER A 387 23.53 -15.26 16.97
CA SER A 387 22.65 -14.16 16.53
C SER A 387 23.15 -13.56 15.22
N GLU A 388 24.47 -13.50 15.04
CA GLU A 388 25.13 -13.00 13.83
C GLU A 388 24.68 -13.77 12.58
N LYS A 389 24.53 -15.10 12.68
CA LYS A 389 24.06 -15.96 11.58
C LYS A 389 22.62 -15.66 11.13
N ARG A 390 21.81 -15.03 11.99
CA ARG A 390 20.42 -14.64 11.68
C ARG A 390 20.31 -13.22 11.13
N MET A 391 21.39 -12.44 11.13
CA MET A 391 21.39 -11.08 10.61
C MET A 391 21.29 -11.08 9.08
N PRO A 392 20.62 -10.07 8.48
CA PRO A 392 20.63 -9.86 7.04
C PRO A 392 22.07 -9.74 6.53
N GLN A 393 22.41 -10.39 5.42
CA GLN A 393 23.79 -10.39 4.92
C GLN A 393 24.14 -9.15 4.07
N GLY A 394 23.20 -8.68 3.25
CA GLY A 394 23.36 -7.49 2.40
C GLY A 394 22.60 -6.27 2.94
N ILE A 395 22.92 -5.10 2.40
CA ILE A 395 22.20 -3.86 2.69
C ILE A 395 20.79 -3.93 2.10
N VAL A 396 19.79 -3.60 2.92
CA VAL A 396 18.39 -3.54 2.52
C VAL A 396 18.14 -2.25 1.74
N PRO A 397 17.74 -2.31 0.45
CA PRO A 397 17.49 -1.11 -0.35
C PRO A 397 16.35 -0.26 0.21
N GLU A 398 16.51 1.07 0.15
CA GLU A 398 15.52 2.02 0.67
C GLU A 398 14.18 1.95 -0.09
N VAL A 399 14.21 1.58 -1.37
CA VAL A 399 12.99 1.38 -2.20
C VAL A 399 12.01 0.37 -1.58
N LEU A 400 12.51 -0.59 -0.78
CA LEU A 400 11.67 -1.57 -0.07
C LEU A 400 11.08 -1.04 1.24
N GLN A 401 11.49 0.15 1.70
CA GLN A 401 11.14 0.71 3.00
C GLN A 401 10.30 1.98 2.91
N ILE A 402 10.16 2.58 1.73
CA ILE A 402 9.42 3.83 1.51
C ILE A 402 8.06 3.60 0.84
N GLU A 403 7.24 4.65 0.88
CA GLU A 403 6.07 4.82 0.02
C GLU A 403 6.55 5.30 -1.37
N PRO A 404 6.22 4.60 -2.48
CA PRO A 404 6.89 4.81 -3.75
C PRO A 404 6.26 5.88 -4.68
N SER A 405 5.18 6.58 -4.30
CA SER A 405 4.48 7.52 -5.19
C SER A 405 5.41 8.61 -5.76
N GLU A 406 6.27 9.20 -4.92
CA GLU A 406 7.26 10.18 -5.38
C GLU A 406 8.25 9.55 -6.38
N LEU A 407 8.78 8.36 -6.07
CA LEU A 407 9.76 7.66 -6.89
C LEU A 407 9.17 7.26 -8.25
N ILE A 408 7.94 6.77 -8.29
CA ILE A 408 7.21 6.39 -9.51
C ILE A 408 7.01 7.60 -10.40
N LEU A 409 6.57 8.73 -9.82
CA LEU A 409 6.35 9.97 -10.57
C LEU A 409 7.67 10.53 -11.14
N GLN A 410 8.75 10.52 -10.35
CA GLN A 410 10.09 10.91 -10.80
C GLN A 410 10.62 9.99 -11.91
N LYS A 411 10.46 8.66 -11.76
CA LYS A 411 10.82 7.67 -12.78
C LYS A 411 10.12 7.98 -14.10
N ALA A 412 8.79 8.14 -14.08
CA ALA A 412 8.02 8.38 -15.30
C ALA A 412 8.41 9.68 -16.01
N ALA A 413 8.69 10.76 -15.28
CA ALA A 413 9.18 11.99 -15.91
C ALA A 413 10.56 11.84 -16.57
N LEU A 414 11.44 11.01 -15.99
CA LEU A 414 12.73 10.66 -16.61
C LEU A 414 12.61 9.66 -17.78
N GLU A 415 11.46 9.01 -17.95
CA GLU A 415 11.15 8.14 -19.10
C GLU A 415 10.69 8.95 -20.31
N LEU A 416 10.11 10.13 -20.09
CA LEU A 416 9.72 11.07 -21.14
C LEU A 416 10.88 11.77 -21.85
N ASP A 417 12.08 11.72 -21.28
CA ASP A 417 13.29 12.34 -21.85
C ASP A 417 13.72 11.63 -23.16
N GLU A 418 13.34 12.22 -24.29
CA GLU A 418 13.69 12.01 -25.72
C GLU A 418 13.86 10.60 -26.32
N ARG A 419 13.69 9.49 -25.57
CA ARG A 419 14.02 8.15 -26.13
C ARG A 419 13.09 6.99 -25.78
N GLY A 420 12.01 7.21 -25.01
CA GLY A 420 11.02 6.16 -24.72
C GLY A 420 11.62 4.87 -24.13
N ALA A 421 12.82 4.95 -23.54
CA ALA A 421 13.55 3.81 -23.01
C ALA A 421 13.19 3.66 -21.54
N TRP A 422 12.59 2.52 -21.18
CA TRP A 422 12.21 2.15 -19.81
C TRP A 422 13.38 2.26 -18.81
N ILE A 423 13.17 2.87 -17.62
CA ILE A 423 14.09 2.68 -16.48
C ILE A 423 13.76 1.32 -15.86
N GLU A 424 14.77 0.45 -15.79
CA GLU A 424 14.75 -0.68 -14.87
C GLU A 424 15.57 -0.34 -13.62
N LEU A 425 14.90 -0.29 -12.45
CA LEU A 425 15.56 -0.06 -11.17
C LEU A 425 16.38 -1.30 -10.77
N PRO A 426 17.53 -1.15 -10.06
CA PRO A 426 18.31 -2.28 -9.57
C PRO A 426 17.53 -3.18 -8.61
N THR A 427 16.51 -2.65 -7.96
CA THR A 427 15.58 -3.42 -7.12
C THR A 427 14.17 -2.97 -7.45
N ALA A 428 13.33 -3.94 -7.78
CA ALA A 428 11.94 -3.70 -8.12
C ALA A 428 11.15 -3.17 -6.90
N ILE A 429 10.20 -2.28 -7.18
CA ILE A 429 9.23 -1.82 -6.19
C ILE A 429 8.29 -3.01 -5.87
N PRO A 430 7.91 -3.26 -4.60
CA PRO A 430 6.94 -4.29 -4.29
C PRO A 430 5.61 -4.07 -5.03
N GLU A 431 5.13 -5.09 -5.75
CA GLU A 431 3.97 -4.99 -6.65
C GLU A 431 2.71 -4.40 -5.97
N ALA A 432 2.42 -4.80 -4.74
CA ALA A 432 1.28 -4.28 -3.98
C ALA A 432 1.39 -2.77 -3.69
N ARG A 433 2.61 -2.30 -3.41
CA ARG A 433 2.88 -0.86 -3.18
C ARG A 433 2.84 -0.07 -4.47
N GLU A 434 3.40 -0.63 -5.54
CA GLU A 434 3.36 0.00 -6.87
C GLU A 434 1.93 0.22 -7.35
N LYS A 435 1.05 -0.79 -7.23
CA LYS A 435 -0.38 -0.66 -7.57
C LYS A 435 -1.07 0.42 -6.74
N THR A 436 -0.84 0.44 -5.42
CA THR A 436 -1.47 1.41 -4.51
C THR A 436 -1.02 2.83 -4.80
N ALA A 437 0.27 3.04 -5.02
CA ALA A 437 0.86 4.33 -5.35
C ALA A 437 0.42 4.83 -6.73
N THR A 438 0.35 3.93 -7.73
CA THR A 438 -0.14 4.27 -9.08
C THR A 438 -1.60 4.70 -9.02
N ALA A 439 -2.45 3.97 -8.31
CA ALA A 439 -3.85 4.36 -8.12
C ALA A 439 -3.98 5.73 -7.43
N LEU A 440 -3.15 6.02 -6.42
CA LEU A 440 -3.11 7.35 -5.78
C LEU A 440 -2.75 8.47 -6.78
N LEU A 441 -1.75 8.24 -7.62
CA LEU A 441 -1.33 9.20 -8.65
C LEU A 441 -2.41 9.39 -9.74
N GLU A 442 -3.11 8.33 -10.12
CA GLU A 442 -4.25 8.38 -11.05
C GLU A 442 -5.42 9.18 -10.45
N ASN A 443 -5.75 8.96 -9.17
CA ASN A 443 -6.78 9.71 -8.46
C ASN A 443 -6.47 11.20 -8.34
N PHE A 444 -5.18 11.55 -8.25
CA PHE A 444 -4.73 12.94 -8.29
C PHE A 444 -4.59 13.51 -9.72
N GLY A 445 -4.91 12.72 -10.76
CA GLY A 445 -4.78 13.12 -12.15
C GLY A 445 -3.34 13.36 -12.61
N MET A 446 -2.35 12.86 -11.86
CA MET A 446 -0.92 12.95 -12.19
C MET A 446 -0.47 11.80 -13.10
N PHE A 447 -1.25 10.72 -13.16
CA PHE A 447 -1.05 9.55 -14.01
C PHE A 447 -2.32 9.21 -14.79
N GLN A 448 -2.14 8.64 -15.97
CA GLN A 448 -3.21 8.05 -16.79
C GLN A 448 -2.60 6.93 -17.65
N ASP A 449 -3.21 5.74 -17.65
CA ASP A 449 -2.79 4.58 -18.46
C ASP A 449 -1.28 4.26 -18.31
N SER A 450 -0.77 4.29 -17.08
CA SER A 450 0.67 4.11 -16.76
C SER A 450 1.62 5.17 -17.35
N ALA A 451 1.09 6.29 -17.83
CA ALA A 451 1.87 7.45 -18.28
C ALA A 451 1.65 8.66 -17.37
N ILE A 452 2.67 9.49 -17.23
CA ILE A 452 2.59 10.74 -16.48
C ILE A 452 1.81 11.80 -17.28
N THR A 453 0.92 12.54 -16.61
CA THR A 453 0.12 13.62 -17.22
C THR A 453 0.87 14.96 -17.19
N GLU A 454 0.32 15.99 -17.85
CA GLU A 454 0.84 17.36 -17.76
C GLU A 454 0.82 17.88 -16.31
N LEU A 455 -0.21 17.53 -15.53
CA LEU A 455 -0.31 17.87 -14.12
C LEU A 455 0.81 17.18 -13.32
N GLY A 456 1.08 15.90 -13.59
CA GLY A 456 2.20 15.17 -12.98
C GLY A 456 3.55 15.80 -13.30
N LEU A 457 3.78 16.21 -14.55
CA LEU A 457 5.00 16.93 -14.96
C LEU A 457 5.14 18.29 -14.26
N LYS A 458 4.04 19.05 -14.10
CA LYS A 458 4.03 20.29 -13.32
C LYS A 458 4.34 20.02 -11.85
N ALA A 459 3.76 18.98 -11.27
CA ALA A 459 3.95 18.60 -9.87
C ALA A 459 5.41 18.31 -9.53
N ILE A 460 6.14 17.59 -10.38
CA ILE A 460 7.57 17.30 -10.17
C ILE A 460 8.43 18.57 -10.20
N ARG A 461 8.04 19.58 -10.98
CA ARG A 461 8.76 20.85 -11.10
C ARG A 461 8.46 21.84 -9.97
N THR A 462 7.65 21.42 -9.00
CA THR A 462 7.39 22.22 -7.80
C THR A 462 8.59 22.14 -6.85
N PRO A 463 8.79 23.15 -5.97
CA PRO A 463 9.90 23.14 -5.02
C PRO A 463 9.73 22.13 -3.86
N VAL A 464 8.65 21.35 -3.85
CA VAL A 464 8.30 20.37 -2.82
C VAL A 464 8.30 18.96 -3.41
N SER A 465 8.69 17.98 -2.59
CA SER A 465 8.77 16.58 -3.03
C SER A 465 7.51 15.77 -2.67
N SER A 466 6.73 16.23 -1.69
CA SER A 466 5.50 15.55 -1.28
C SER A 466 4.41 15.69 -2.34
N ILE A 467 3.89 14.54 -2.82
CA ILE A 467 2.85 14.47 -3.85
C ILE A 467 1.61 15.33 -3.53
N PRO A 468 0.98 15.24 -2.33
CA PRO A 468 -0.12 16.13 -1.94
C PRO A 468 0.19 17.63 -2.02
N LEU A 469 1.39 18.04 -1.61
CA LEU A 469 1.78 19.46 -1.63
C LEU A 469 2.05 19.92 -3.07
N ALA A 470 2.68 19.04 -3.87
CA ALA A 470 2.94 19.29 -5.27
C ALA A 470 1.64 19.40 -6.07
N LEU A 471 0.61 18.62 -5.74
CA LEU A 471 -0.74 18.74 -6.33
C LEU A 471 -1.32 20.14 -6.15
N LEU A 472 -1.28 20.67 -4.92
CA LEU A 472 -1.81 22.01 -4.62
C LEU A 472 -1.09 23.11 -5.41
N LEU A 473 0.23 23.00 -5.53
CA LEU A 473 1.05 23.97 -6.27
C LEU A 473 0.90 23.84 -7.79
N ALA A 474 0.74 22.63 -8.31
CA ALA A 474 0.60 22.35 -9.74
C ALA A 474 -0.81 22.63 -10.28
N SER A 475 -1.82 22.52 -9.41
CA SER A 475 -3.23 22.79 -9.77
C SER A 475 -3.57 24.28 -9.75
N ALA A 476 -2.72 25.13 -9.16
CA ALA A 476 -2.90 26.57 -9.13
C ALA A 476 -2.85 27.16 -10.55
N LYS A 477 -3.92 27.87 -10.94
CA LYS A 477 -4.01 28.56 -12.24
C LYS A 477 -3.53 29.99 -12.13
N ASN A 478 -3.79 30.63 -10.99
CA ASN A 478 -3.46 32.03 -10.73
C ASN A 478 -2.60 32.17 -9.47
N LYS A 479 -1.95 33.33 -9.32
CA LYS A 479 -1.19 33.64 -8.09
C LYS A 479 -2.07 33.67 -6.84
N GLU A 480 -3.34 34.05 -7.00
CA GLU A 480 -4.33 34.16 -5.92
C GLU A 480 -4.74 32.81 -5.33
N ASP A 481 -4.60 31.71 -6.10
CA ASP A 481 -4.85 30.35 -5.62
C ASP A 481 -3.81 29.90 -4.57
N LEU A 482 -2.68 30.61 -4.49
CA LEU A 482 -1.57 30.33 -3.57
C LEU A 482 -1.35 31.51 -2.60
N PRO A 483 -2.30 31.75 -1.68
CA PRO A 483 -2.15 32.81 -0.70
C PRO A 483 -0.98 32.55 0.25
N ASP A 484 -0.42 33.62 0.79
CA ASP A 484 0.73 33.56 1.71
C ASP A 484 0.50 32.62 2.91
N LEU A 485 -0.74 32.55 3.41
CA LEU A 485 -1.11 31.67 4.52
C LEU A 485 -1.05 30.19 4.12
N LEU A 486 -1.48 29.83 2.90
CA LEU A 486 -1.31 28.48 2.37
C LEU A 486 0.18 28.19 2.15
N LEU A 487 0.95 29.09 1.54
CA LEU A 487 2.39 28.88 1.32
C LEU A 487 3.15 28.67 2.64
N ALA A 488 2.81 29.41 3.69
CA ALA A 488 3.36 29.22 5.03
C ALA A 488 2.98 27.85 5.60
N ALA A 489 1.72 27.43 5.45
CA ALA A 489 1.28 26.09 5.85
C ALA A 489 2.04 24.98 5.10
N LEU A 490 2.16 25.07 3.77
CA LEU A 490 2.91 24.11 2.95
C LEU A 490 4.39 24.05 3.36
N ALA A 491 5.02 25.19 3.66
CA ALA A 491 6.41 25.24 4.13
C ALA A 491 6.61 24.47 5.45
N TRP A 492 5.65 24.59 6.38
CA TRP A 492 5.67 23.87 7.65
C TRP A 492 5.41 22.38 7.51
N ILE A 493 4.46 21.97 6.66
CA ILE A 493 4.21 20.55 6.38
C ILE A 493 5.46 19.91 5.74
N HIS A 494 6.10 20.63 4.82
CA HIS A 494 7.25 20.12 4.07
C HIS A 494 8.57 20.11 4.87
N SER A 495 8.83 21.14 5.68
CA SER A 495 10.15 21.37 6.30
C SER A 495 10.14 21.54 7.82
N GLY A 496 8.96 21.51 8.45
CA GLY A 496 8.82 21.69 9.90
C GLY A 496 9.05 20.43 10.73
N THR A 497 9.32 19.28 10.10
CA THR A 497 9.32 17.95 10.75
C THR A 497 10.19 17.86 12.01
N GLU A 498 11.44 18.34 11.95
CA GLU A 498 12.36 18.27 13.10
C GLU A 498 11.87 19.13 14.28
N PHE A 499 11.38 20.34 14.01
CA PHE A 499 10.79 21.21 15.02
C PHE A 499 9.57 20.55 15.69
N LEU A 500 8.69 19.97 14.86
CA LEU A 500 7.46 19.32 15.31
C LEU A 500 7.74 18.03 16.11
N GLN A 501 8.77 17.27 15.75
CA GLN A 501 9.20 16.07 16.48
C GLN A 501 9.73 16.38 17.88
N LYS A 502 10.40 17.52 18.07
CA LYS A 502 10.88 17.98 19.38
C LYS A 502 9.73 18.47 20.27
N SER A 503 8.57 18.79 19.70
CA SER A 503 7.42 19.29 20.44
C SER A 503 6.72 18.19 21.25
N LYS A 504 6.32 18.57 22.47
CA LYS A 504 5.43 17.76 23.31
C LYS A 504 3.95 17.96 22.97
N VAL A 505 3.61 19.08 22.33
CA VAL A 505 2.24 19.49 22.03
C VAL A 505 2.00 19.49 20.53
N ALA A 506 0.79 19.13 20.12
CA ALA A 506 0.35 19.22 18.73
C ALA A 506 0.09 20.68 18.34
N TYR A 507 0.50 21.06 17.13
CA TYR A 507 0.24 22.40 16.61
C TYR A 507 -0.89 22.41 15.57
N ASP A 508 -1.72 23.43 15.64
CA ASP A 508 -2.59 23.82 14.54
C ASP A 508 -1.76 24.53 13.46
N ILE A 509 -1.78 23.98 12.25
CA ILE A 509 -1.06 24.50 11.09
C ILE A 509 -1.51 25.91 10.69
N LEU A 510 -2.79 26.25 10.85
CA LEU A 510 -3.32 27.55 10.42
C LEU A 510 -2.86 28.65 11.37
N THR A 511 -2.95 28.40 12.68
CA THR A 511 -2.37 29.28 13.70
C THR A 511 -0.88 29.46 13.48
N LEU A 512 -0.16 28.36 13.27
CA LEU A 512 1.29 28.36 13.13
C LEU A 512 1.77 29.05 11.83
N ALA A 513 1.01 28.93 10.74
CA ALA A 513 1.23 29.69 9.52
C ALA A 513 0.93 31.19 9.70
N SER A 514 -0.12 31.55 10.44
CA SER A 514 -0.44 32.94 10.78
C SER A 514 0.65 33.60 11.64
N ASP A 515 1.14 32.89 12.66
CA ASP A 515 2.25 33.33 13.52
C ASP A 515 3.54 33.60 12.72
N THR A 516 3.77 32.76 11.69
CA THR A 516 4.91 32.89 10.77
C THR A 516 4.81 34.17 9.95
N LEU A 517 3.62 34.49 9.42
CA LEU A 517 3.40 35.69 8.61
C LEU A 517 3.41 36.98 9.45
N SER A 518 2.87 36.92 10.66
CA SER A 518 2.85 38.04 11.61
C SER A 518 4.20 38.27 12.31
N LYS A 519 5.19 37.38 12.10
CA LYS A 519 6.49 37.35 12.80
C LYS A 519 6.34 37.29 14.32
N SER A 520 5.25 36.69 14.80
CA SER A 520 4.96 36.51 16.23
C SER A 520 5.77 35.36 16.85
N ARG A 521 6.43 34.55 16.01
CA ARG A 521 7.21 33.39 16.43
C ARG A 521 8.51 33.31 15.66
N ASP A 522 9.53 32.75 16.30
CA ASP A 522 10.78 32.41 15.63
C ASP A 522 10.56 31.20 14.70
N ILE A 523 11.00 31.35 13.45
CA ILE A 523 10.71 30.40 12.37
C ILE A 523 11.99 29.62 12.08
N PRO A 524 11.96 28.28 12.04
CA PRO A 524 13.11 27.49 11.64
C PRO A 524 13.67 27.94 10.28
N ARG A 525 15.00 27.87 10.13
CA ARG A 525 15.70 28.28 8.89
C ARG A 525 15.18 27.49 7.68
N GLU A 526 14.88 26.22 7.89
CA GLU A 526 14.37 25.28 6.89
C GLU A 526 13.00 25.72 6.36
N VAL A 527 12.09 26.09 7.27
CA VAL A 527 10.74 26.56 6.92
C VAL A 527 10.83 27.92 6.21
N SER A 528 11.66 28.82 6.72
CA SER A 528 11.90 30.14 6.11
C SER A 528 12.43 30.03 4.68
N PHE A 529 13.33 29.08 4.44
CA PHE A 529 13.89 28.81 3.13
C PHE A 529 12.84 28.24 2.17
N THR A 530 12.10 27.21 2.59
CA THR A 530 11.03 26.61 1.78
C THR A 530 9.93 27.62 1.46
N LEU A 531 9.52 28.47 2.42
CA LEU A 531 8.55 29.54 2.18
C LEU A 531 9.03 30.52 1.11
N ARG A 532 10.32 30.85 1.07
CA ARG A 532 10.90 31.68 0.01
C ARG A 532 10.81 30.99 -1.34
N GLN A 533 11.19 29.72 -1.44
CA GLN A 533 11.09 28.95 -2.68
C GLN A 533 9.65 28.85 -3.20
N LEU A 534 8.68 28.69 -2.29
CA LEU A 534 7.27 28.65 -2.64
C LEU A 534 6.76 29.99 -3.17
N ARG A 535 7.19 31.10 -2.57
CA ARG A 535 6.91 32.45 -3.10
C ARG A 535 7.53 32.67 -4.47
N ASP A 536 8.81 32.29 -4.64
CA ASP A 536 9.50 32.39 -5.93
C ASP A 536 8.83 31.53 -7.00
N TYR A 537 8.28 30.37 -6.63
CA TYR A 537 7.48 29.53 -7.52
C TYR A 537 6.17 30.21 -7.92
N ARG A 538 5.41 30.75 -6.95
CA ARG A 538 4.17 31.50 -7.23
C ARG A 538 4.42 32.67 -8.18
N GLU A 539 5.53 33.39 -8.05
CA GLU A 539 5.82 34.52 -8.92
C GLU A 539 6.01 34.15 -10.40
N LYS A 540 6.37 32.90 -10.68
CA LYS A 540 6.52 32.36 -12.05
C LYS A 540 5.19 31.95 -12.69
N ILE A 541 4.11 31.84 -11.91
CA ILE A 541 2.78 31.53 -12.43
C ILE A 541 2.28 32.77 -13.20
N ALA A 542 1.94 32.58 -14.47
CA ALA A 542 1.38 33.64 -15.30
C ALA A 542 0.02 34.09 -14.73
N SER A 543 -0.18 35.38 -14.53
CA SER A 543 -1.43 35.93 -14.00
C SER A 543 -2.08 36.84 -15.06
N PRO A 544 -3.22 36.47 -15.64
CA PRO A 544 -3.99 37.37 -16.48
C PRO A 544 -4.78 38.33 -15.60
N ILE A 545 -4.27 39.56 -15.44
CA ILE A 545 -4.89 40.71 -14.73
C ILE A 545 -5.11 40.48 -13.22
N PRO A 546 -4.65 41.37 -12.33
CA PRO A 546 -4.90 41.23 -10.90
C PRO A 546 -6.39 41.46 -10.61
N GLN A 547 -7.11 40.42 -10.17
CA GLN A 547 -8.41 40.59 -9.54
C GLN A 547 -8.17 40.87 -8.05
N ARG A 548 -8.90 41.81 -7.47
CA ARG A 548 -8.89 41.98 -6.01
C ARG A 548 -9.73 40.85 -5.41
N CYS A 549 -9.12 39.71 -5.13
CA CYS A 549 -9.73 38.70 -4.27
C CYS A 549 -9.58 39.11 -2.80
N GLU A 550 -10.65 38.92 -2.02
CA GLU A 550 -10.61 39.06 -0.56
C GLU A 550 -9.58 38.08 0.03
N ALA A 551 -8.97 38.43 1.16
CA ALA A 551 -8.01 37.56 1.83
C ALA A 551 -8.69 36.21 2.13
N PRO A 552 -8.15 35.08 1.63
CA PRO A 552 -8.80 33.79 1.77
C PRO A 552 -8.93 33.43 3.24
N THR A 553 -10.12 32.96 3.61
CA THR A 553 -10.43 32.53 4.98
C THR A 553 -9.64 31.26 5.33
N SER A 554 -9.45 31.04 6.64
CA SER A 554 -8.90 29.79 7.19
C SER A 554 -9.56 28.54 6.60
N ASP A 555 -10.87 28.64 6.33
CA ASP A 555 -11.71 27.54 5.88
C ASP A 555 -11.42 27.14 4.42
N LEU A 556 -11.10 28.11 3.55
CA LEU A 556 -10.71 27.84 2.16
C LEU A 556 -9.38 27.06 2.11
N ILE A 557 -8.44 27.41 2.99
CA ILE A 557 -7.14 26.74 3.10
C ILE A 557 -7.33 25.34 3.69
N ALA A 558 -8.14 25.21 4.75
CA ALA A 558 -8.50 23.92 5.33
C ALA A 558 -9.13 22.98 4.28
N HIS A 559 -10.03 23.50 3.45
CA HIS A 559 -10.64 22.75 2.35
C HIS A 559 -9.62 22.32 1.27
N SER A 560 -8.67 23.20 0.94
CA SER A 560 -7.59 22.88 0.00
C SER A 560 -6.69 21.77 0.54
N LEU A 561 -6.30 21.86 1.82
CA LEU A 561 -5.52 20.82 2.48
C LEU A 561 -6.31 19.50 2.57
N LEU A 562 -7.62 19.54 2.81
CA LEU A 562 -8.47 18.35 2.85
C LEU A 562 -8.48 17.61 1.50
N LYS A 563 -8.56 18.35 0.38
CA LYS A 563 -8.45 17.75 -0.97
C LYS A 563 -7.11 17.08 -1.23
N ALA A 564 -6.03 17.62 -0.67
CA ALA A 564 -4.68 17.07 -0.84
C ALA A 564 -4.40 15.86 0.07
N PHE A 565 -5.05 15.79 1.25
CA PHE A 565 -4.84 14.75 2.26
C PHE A 565 -6.15 14.07 2.69
N PRO A 566 -6.96 13.53 1.76
CA PRO A 566 -8.28 13.00 2.10
C PRO A 566 -8.19 11.80 3.06
N ASP A 567 -7.14 10.99 2.94
CA ASP A 567 -6.85 9.82 3.77
C ASP A 567 -6.47 10.16 5.22
N ARG A 568 -6.15 11.44 5.50
CA ARG A 568 -5.71 11.91 6.82
C ARG A 568 -6.79 12.65 7.60
N LEU A 569 -8.03 12.64 7.10
CA LEU A 569 -9.18 13.19 7.82
C LEU A 569 -9.53 12.28 8.99
N ALA A 570 -9.55 12.84 10.21
CA ALA A 570 -9.98 12.15 11.42
C ALA A 570 -11.25 12.80 11.99
N THR A 571 -12.28 11.98 12.18
CA THR A 571 -13.60 12.40 12.67
C THR A 571 -13.78 12.04 14.15
N PRO A 572 -14.66 12.75 14.88
CA PRO A 572 -14.81 12.54 16.32
C PRO A 572 -15.47 11.19 16.64
N SER A 573 -14.90 10.46 17.61
CA SER A 573 -15.37 9.17 18.11
C SER A 573 -15.22 9.12 19.64
N GLY A 574 -16.16 9.69 20.37
CA GLY A 574 -16.08 9.85 21.83
C GLY A 574 -15.05 10.91 22.21
N ASN A 575 -14.08 10.56 23.06
CA ASN A 575 -12.99 11.47 23.49
C ASN A 575 -11.72 11.38 22.61
N ALA A 576 -11.85 10.84 21.41
CA ALA A 576 -10.75 10.65 20.47
C ALA A 576 -11.23 10.90 19.03
N TYR A 577 -10.30 11.04 18.11
CA TYR A 577 -10.57 11.06 16.67
C TYR A 577 -10.23 9.71 16.06
N LYS A 578 -10.94 9.34 14.98
CA LYS A 578 -10.66 8.14 14.21
C LYS A 578 -10.41 8.49 12.75
N LEU A 579 -9.34 7.93 12.19
CA LEU A 579 -9.09 7.92 10.75
C LEU A 579 -9.94 6.85 10.06
N ALA A 580 -10.04 6.92 8.73
CA ALA A 580 -10.74 5.91 7.91
C ALA A 580 -10.21 4.48 8.12
N ASN A 581 -8.92 4.33 8.40
CA ASN A 581 -8.27 3.05 8.71
C ASN A 581 -8.42 2.61 10.19
N GLN A 582 -9.35 3.22 10.94
CA GLN A 582 -9.65 2.94 12.35
C GLN A 582 -8.53 3.28 13.35
N ASN A 583 -7.43 3.89 12.91
CA ASN A 583 -6.43 4.44 13.81
C ASN A 583 -7.05 5.52 14.71
N VAL A 584 -6.68 5.48 15.99
CA VAL A 584 -7.21 6.39 17.00
C VAL A 584 -6.19 7.48 17.27
N ILE A 585 -6.63 8.73 17.29
CA ILE A 585 -5.83 9.91 17.63
C ILE A 585 -6.41 10.55 18.88
N ARG A 586 -5.59 10.74 19.91
CA ARG A 586 -5.95 11.55 21.08
C ARG A 586 -5.20 12.86 21.04
N LEU A 587 -5.94 13.94 20.80
CA LEU A 587 -5.39 15.28 20.75
C LEU A 587 -5.48 15.93 22.14
N GLN A 588 -4.35 16.38 22.68
CA GLN A 588 -4.29 17.11 23.95
C GLN A 588 -4.28 18.61 23.68
N VAL A 589 -5.46 19.18 23.44
CA VAL A 589 -5.67 20.62 23.21
C VAL A 589 -6.76 21.15 24.13
N ALA A 590 -6.69 22.43 24.48
CA ALA A 590 -7.65 23.07 25.40
C ALA A 590 -9.07 23.06 24.82
N GLU A 591 -9.20 23.38 23.53
CA GLU A 591 -10.46 23.35 22.79
C GLU A 591 -10.29 22.43 21.58
N PRO A 592 -10.86 21.20 21.61
CA PRO A 592 -10.74 20.27 20.50
C PRO A 592 -11.63 20.71 19.32
N PRO A 593 -11.09 20.80 18.09
CA PRO A 593 -11.89 21.10 16.89
C PRO A 593 -12.87 19.96 16.57
N TYR A 594 -13.90 20.22 15.76
CA TYR A 594 -14.90 19.20 15.42
C TYR A 594 -14.26 17.98 14.74
N ALA A 595 -13.51 18.20 13.65
CA ALA A 595 -12.68 17.21 12.99
C ALA A 595 -11.26 17.76 12.78
N ILE A 596 -10.31 16.86 12.51
CA ILE A 596 -8.91 17.24 12.25
C ILE A 596 -8.38 16.58 11.00
N LEU A 597 -7.52 17.30 10.29
CA LEU A 597 -6.65 16.76 9.26
C LEU A 597 -5.29 16.46 9.86
N ALA A 598 -4.91 15.19 10.01
CA ALA A 598 -3.69 14.77 10.68
C ALA A 598 -2.46 14.86 9.73
N LEU A 599 -1.77 16.01 9.72
CA LEU A 599 -0.70 16.28 8.74
C LEU A 599 0.65 15.66 9.11
N SER A 600 0.95 15.52 10.41
CA SER A 600 2.16 14.85 10.92
C SER A 600 1.80 13.83 11.99
N MET A 601 1.91 12.55 11.64
CA MET A 601 1.60 11.41 12.50
C MET A 601 2.85 10.61 12.84
N LEU A 602 2.96 10.17 14.08
CA LEU A 602 3.98 9.23 14.54
C LEU A 602 3.33 8.19 15.44
N ARG A 603 3.65 6.92 15.23
CA ARG A 603 3.21 5.85 16.13
C ARG A 603 4.06 5.87 17.40
N THR A 604 3.42 5.87 18.57
CA THR A 604 4.11 5.83 19.87
C THR A 604 4.04 4.43 20.48
N GLY A 605 5.10 3.63 20.31
CA GLY A 605 5.36 2.41 21.11
C GLY A 605 4.42 1.20 20.87
N GLY A 606 4.96 -0.01 21.05
CA GLY A 606 4.37 -1.31 20.67
C GLY A 606 3.25 -1.84 21.57
N GLY A 607 2.22 -1.04 21.87
CA GLY A 607 0.98 -1.52 22.48
C GLY A 607 0.02 -2.14 21.45
N SER A 608 -0.82 -3.08 21.90
CA SER A 608 -1.85 -3.79 21.12
C SER A 608 -2.95 -2.89 20.52
N LYS A 609 -2.93 -1.56 20.75
CA LYS A 609 -3.92 -0.62 20.20
C LYS A 609 -3.24 0.43 19.31
N SER A 610 -3.85 0.63 18.15
CA SER A 610 -3.51 1.52 17.03
C SER A 610 -3.67 3.00 17.38
N GLU A 611 -2.90 3.50 18.36
CA GLU A 611 -2.90 4.92 18.72
C GLU A 611 -1.77 5.68 18.02
N LEU A 612 -2.14 6.79 17.37
CA LEU A 612 -1.22 7.68 16.66
C LEU A 612 -1.05 8.99 17.42
N LYS A 613 0.20 9.42 17.60
CA LYS A 613 0.52 10.76 18.08
C LYS A 613 0.54 11.71 16.88
N VAL A 614 -0.27 12.76 16.95
CA VAL A 614 -0.27 13.85 15.96
C VAL A 614 0.53 15.03 16.51
N ASN A 615 1.50 15.51 15.74
CA ASN A 615 2.28 16.71 16.10
C ASN A 615 1.84 17.96 15.32
N LEU A 616 1.16 17.77 14.19
CA LEU A 616 0.64 18.85 13.35
C LEU A 616 -0.71 18.44 12.78
N TYR A 617 -1.71 19.31 12.92
CA TYR A 617 -3.05 19.11 12.39
C TYR A 617 -3.62 20.39 11.78
N ALA A 618 -4.63 20.26 10.93
CA ALA A 618 -5.50 21.37 10.55
C ALA A 618 -6.90 21.16 11.15
N PRO A 619 -7.52 22.16 11.80
CA PRO A 619 -8.90 22.06 12.26
C PRO A 619 -9.84 22.08 11.04
N ILE A 620 -10.79 21.15 11.02
CA ILE A 620 -11.83 21.08 10.00
C ILE A 620 -13.18 21.37 10.66
N ALA A 621 -13.81 22.45 10.21
CA ALA A 621 -15.16 22.83 10.63
C ALA A 621 -16.20 21.84 10.11
N LYS A 622 -17.32 21.68 10.83
CA LYS A 622 -18.36 20.71 10.47
C LYS A 622 -18.97 21.02 9.10
N GLU A 623 -19.06 22.30 8.77
CA GLU A 623 -19.60 22.84 7.53
C GLU A 623 -18.76 22.42 6.32
N LEU A 624 -17.43 22.32 6.48
CA LEU A 624 -16.51 21.89 5.42
C LEU A 624 -16.59 20.40 5.09
N LEU A 625 -17.06 19.58 6.03
CA LEU A 625 -17.36 18.17 5.80
C LEU A 625 -18.68 17.98 5.04
N GLY A 626 -19.55 18.99 5.07
CA GLY A 626 -20.76 19.09 4.26
C GLY A 626 -20.51 19.88 2.97
N GLY A 627 -19.55 19.47 2.15
CA GLY A 627 -19.38 20.03 0.79
C GLY A 627 -20.47 19.53 -0.17
N GLU A 628 -20.82 20.36 -1.16
CA GLU A 628 -21.93 20.29 -2.15
C GLU A 628 -22.06 19.00 -3.03
N SER A 629 -21.56 17.85 -2.59
CA SER A 629 -21.77 16.55 -3.25
C SER A 629 -21.92 15.42 -2.23
N ALA A 630 -22.60 15.67 -1.11
CA ALA A 630 -23.02 14.61 -0.20
C ALA A 630 -24.10 13.76 -0.89
N LYS A 631 -23.70 12.57 -1.34
CA LYS A 631 -24.62 11.58 -1.90
C LYS A 631 -25.19 10.82 -0.72
N THR A 632 -26.50 10.92 -0.53
CA THR A 632 -27.18 10.17 0.53
C THR A 632 -27.44 8.77 0.03
N ARG A 633 -26.85 7.77 0.69
CA ARG A 633 -27.16 6.35 0.47
C ARG A 633 -28.04 5.84 1.61
N TYR A 634 -28.95 4.95 1.26
CA TYR A 634 -29.81 4.29 2.24
C TYR A 634 -29.40 2.82 2.36
N GLU A 635 -29.45 2.29 3.58
CA GLU A 635 -29.26 0.88 3.88
C GLU A 635 -30.38 0.36 4.78
N LEU A 636 -30.58 -0.96 4.80
CA LEU A 636 -31.47 -1.63 5.73
C LEU A 636 -30.67 -2.42 6.77
N LEU A 637 -30.87 -2.10 8.05
CA LEU A 637 -30.25 -2.81 9.16
C LEU A 637 -31.28 -3.74 9.83
N TRP A 638 -30.94 -5.03 9.96
CA TRP A 638 -31.74 -5.99 10.70
C TRP A 638 -31.63 -5.81 12.22
N ARG A 639 -32.75 -5.56 12.90
CA ARG A 639 -32.84 -5.52 14.37
C ARG A 639 -33.46 -6.83 14.89
N SER A 640 -32.62 -7.76 15.33
CA SER A 640 -33.05 -9.09 15.82
C SER A 640 -34.07 -9.01 16.97
N GLY A 641 -33.89 -8.11 17.93
CA GLY A 641 -34.81 -7.96 19.06
C GLY A 641 -36.21 -7.42 18.71
N GLN A 642 -36.39 -6.90 17.49
CA GLN A 642 -37.68 -6.35 17.01
C GLN A 642 -38.17 -7.03 15.72
N GLU A 643 -37.45 -8.04 15.23
CA GLU A 643 -37.74 -8.80 14.00
C GLU A 643 -38.11 -7.92 12.79
N ARG A 644 -37.37 -6.83 12.59
CA ARG A 644 -37.62 -5.86 11.52
C ARG A 644 -36.34 -5.25 10.96
N PHE A 645 -36.43 -4.78 9.71
CA PHE A 645 -35.48 -3.85 9.13
C PHE A 645 -35.78 -2.42 9.56
N ILE A 646 -34.72 -1.69 9.91
CA ILE A 646 -34.75 -0.24 10.09
C ILE A 646 -33.94 0.41 8.97
N GLY A 647 -34.36 1.60 8.54
CA GLY A 647 -33.60 2.37 7.57
C GLY A 647 -32.37 2.98 8.23
N VAL A 648 -31.28 3.04 7.50
CA VAL A 648 -30.09 3.78 7.87
C VAL A 648 -29.82 4.77 6.75
N GLU A 649 -29.89 6.06 7.07
CA GLU A 649 -29.45 7.12 6.19
C GLU A 649 -27.95 7.34 6.42
N ILE A 650 -27.19 7.10 5.37
CA ILE A 650 -25.75 7.25 5.35
C ILE A 650 -25.43 8.43 4.44
N SER A 651 -24.99 9.52 5.03
CA SER A 651 -24.46 10.65 4.26
C SER A 651 -23.04 10.30 3.86
N GLU A 652 -22.79 10.23 2.57
CA GLU A 652 -21.56 9.73 1.99
C GLU A 652 -20.95 10.84 1.12
N SER A 653 -19.66 11.12 1.29
CA SER A 653 -18.91 11.96 0.35
C SER A 653 -18.11 11.06 -0.58
N GLU A 654 -18.35 11.19 -1.88
CA GLU A 654 -17.44 10.62 -2.88
C GLU A 654 -16.14 11.41 -2.84
N ASN A 655 -15.06 10.74 -2.44
CA ASN A 655 -13.71 11.27 -2.56
C ASN A 655 -13.28 11.24 -4.03
N ALA A 656 -12.25 12.01 -4.38
CA ALA A 656 -11.73 12.10 -5.75
C ALA A 656 -11.21 10.75 -6.31
N ASP A 657 -11.02 9.74 -5.45
CA ASP A 657 -10.60 8.37 -5.78
C ASP A 657 -11.76 7.39 -6.00
N GLY A 658 -13.01 7.88 -6.00
CA GLY A 658 -14.21 7.05 -6.08
C GLY A 658 -14.52 6.27 -4.79
N SER A 659 -13.73 6.42 -3.72
CA SER A 659 -14.04 5.87 -2.41
C SER A 659 -15.05 6.74 -1.68
N THR A 660 -16.00 6.11 -1.01
CA THR A 660 -17.06 6.83 -0.31
C THR A 660 -16.74 6.91 1.18
N THR A 661 -16.65 8.12 1.72
CA THR A 661 -16.47 8.34 3.16
C THR A 661 -17.83 8.56 3.81
N GLU A 662 -18.18 7.71 4.76
CA GLU A 662 -19.38 7.88 5.59
C GLU A 662 -19.20 9.10 6.52
N LEU A 663 -19.89 10.20 6.20
CA LEU A 663 -19.90 11.46 6.96
C LEU A 663 -20.79 11.36 8.20
N SER A 664 -21.93 10.68 8.08
CA SER A 664 -22.87 10.51 9.19
C SER A 664 -23.76 9.30 8.99
N ARG A 665 -23.99 8.57 10.09
CA ARG A 665 -24.97 7.48 10.16
C ARG A 665 -26.18 7.90 10.98
N LYS A 666 -27.37 7.86 10.40
CA LYS A 666 -28.62 8.11 11.13
C LYS A 666 -29.58 6.95 10.96
N GLU A 667 -29.99 6.35 12.06
CA GLU A 667 -31.06 5.34 12.05
C GLU A 667 -32.42 6.03 11.89
N ILE A 668 -33.22 5.54 10.95
CA ILE A 668 -34.55 6.02 10.62
C ILE A 668 -35.55 4.89 10.87
N LEU A 669 -36.48 5.13 11.78
CA LEU A 669 -37.64 4.28 11.91
C LEU A 669 -38.57 4.52 10.72
N THR A 670 -39.12 3.45 10.14
CA THR A 670 -40.00 3.54 8.96
C THR A 670 -41.23 4.43 9.17
N GLN A 671 -41.66 4.63 10.42
CA GLN A 671 -42.77 5.52 10.81
C GLN A 671 -42.38 7.00 10.90
N GLU A 672 -41.07 7.28 11.02
CA GLU A 672 -40.51 8.64 11.15
C GLU A 672 -39.87 9.10 9.83
N ALA A 673 -39.88 8.25 8.80
CA ALA A 673 -39.31 8.53 7.48
C ALA A 673 -40.20 9.48 6.67
N SER A 674 -39.57 10.41 5.94
CA SER A 674 -40.29 11.23 4.95
C SER A 674 -40.78 10.37 3.77
N PRO A 675 -41.82 10.78 3.03
CA PRO A 675 -42.36 9.98 1.91
C PRO A 675 -41.30 9.59 0.87
N LYS A 676 -40.37 10.51 0.57
CA LYS A 676 -39.28 10.30 -0.39
C LYS A 676 -38.24 9.29 0.10
N VAL A 677 -37.87 9.36 1.39
CA VAL A 677 -36.93 8.41 2.01
C VAL A 677 -37.54 7.02 2.11
N LEU A 678 -38.84 6.94 2.42
CA LEU A 678 -39.55 5.67 2.52
C LEU A 678 -39.58 4.95 1.17
N GLU A 679 -39.72 5.67 0.05
CA GLU A 679 -39.71 5.09 -1.30
C GLU A 679 -38.35 4.50 -1.67
N GLU A 680 -37.26 5.18 -1.33
CA GLU A 680 -35.90 4.65 -1.52
C GLU A 680 -35.62 3.43 -0.63
N LEU A 681 -36.06 3.45 0.63
CA LEU A 681 -35.92 2.29 1.53
C LEU A 681 -36.72 1.07 1.07
N LYS A 682 -37.87 1.26 0.42
CA LYS A 682 -38.68 0.15 -0.12
C LYS A 682 -37.96 -0.58 -1.24
N LYS A 683 -37.25 0.13 -2.13
CA LYS A 683 -36.48 -0.48 -3.23
C LYS A 683 -35.41 -1.46 -2.73
N LEU A 684 -34.90 -1.24 -1.52
CA LEU A 684 -33.85 -2.06 -0.93
C LEU A 684 -34.36 -3.31 -0.18
N THR A 685 -35.68 -3.44 0.04
CA THR A 685 -36.21 -4.54 0.88
C THR A 685 -36.02 -5.90 0.22
N VAL A 686 -36.15 -5.97 -1.11
CA VAL A 686 -36.04 -7.23 -1.87
C VAL A 686 -34.66 -7.86 -1.67
N ASP A 687 -33.59 -7.12 -1.98
CA ASP A 687 -32.21 -7.60 -1.83
C ASP A 687 -31.87 -7.93 -0.37
N ALA A 688 -32.30 -7.07 0.56
CA ALA A 688 -32.07 -7.28 1.98
C ALA A 688 -32.75 -8.55 2.52
N TRP A 689 -33.97 -8.84 2.07
CA TRP A 689 -34.66 -10.08 2.41
C TRP A 689 -34.02 -11.30 1.76
N ARG A 690 -33.57 -11.20 0.51
CA ARG A 690 -32.90 -12.28 -0.22
C ARG A 690 -31.63 -12.73 0.53
N GLU A 691 -30.73 -11.79 0.84
CA GLU A 691 -29.51 -12.07 1.60
C GLU A 691 -29.84 -12.66 2.99
N LYS A 692 -30.84 -12.10 3.68
CA LYS A 692 -31.20 -12.53 5.03
C LYS A 692 -31.80 -13.94 5.06
N ILE A 693 -32.65 -14.28 4.11
CA ILE A 693 -33.30 -15.60 4.01
C ILE A 693 -32.28 -16.68 3.66
N GLU A 694 -31.34 -16.39 2.77
CA GLU A 694 -30.26 -17.31 2.40
C GLU A 694 -29.34 -17.59 3.60
N LYS A 695 -28.88 -16.54 4.28
CA LYS A 695 -27.97 -16.66 5.42
C LYS A 695 -28.54 -17.44 6.61
N GLU A 696 -29.84 -17.28 6.89
CA GLU A 696 -30.51 -17.92 8.03
C GLU A 696 -31.28 -19.19 7.64
N ASN A 697 -31.23 -19.57 6.36
CA ASN A 697 -31.96 -20.71 5.78
C ASN A 697 -33.47 -20.70 6.10
N TRP A 698 -34.12 -19.55 5.89
CA TRP A 698 -35.54 -19.33 6.23
C TRP A 698 -36.53 -19.66 5.12
N SER A 699 -36.08 -20.29 4.03
CA SER A 699 -36.94 -20.71 2.91
C SER A 699 -38.18 -21.48 3.37
N GLY A 700 -38.04 -22.36 4.37
CA GLY A 700 -39.13 -23.15 4.94
C GLY A 700 -40.24 -22.35 5.66
N LYS A 701 -40.08 -21.04 5.90
CA LYS A 701 -41.12 -20.20 6.51
C LYS A 701 -42.25 -19.81 5.55
N PHE A 702 -42.00 -19.82 4.25
CA PHE A 702 -42.97 -19.44 3.22
C PHE A 702 -43.06 -20.47 2.08
N LEU A 703 -41.97 -21.19 1.77
CA LEU A 703 -41.99 -22.34 0.86
C LEU A 703 -42.33 -23.62 1.63
N THR A 704 -43.55 -23.70 2.14
CA THR A 704 -44.05 -24.92 2.79
C THR A 704 -44.21 -26.07 1.80
N GLU A 705 -44.35 -27.30 2.31
CA GLU A 705 -44.57 -28.50 1.50
C GLU A 705 -45.76 -28.34 0.53
N ALA A 706 -46.81 -27.61 0.94
CA ALA A 706 -47.99 -27.35 0.12
C ALA A 706 -47.66 -26.46 -1.09
N VAL A 707 -46.96 -25.34 -0.86
CA VAL A 707 -46.52 -24.42 -1.93
C VAL A 707 -45.54 -25.12 -2.86
N GLN A 708 -44.55 -25.84 -2.32
CA GLN A 708 -43.58 -26.59 -3.13
C GLN A 708 -44.27 -27.63 -4.02
N THR A 709 -45.25 -28.35 -3.48
CA THR A 709 -46.05 -29.32 -4.27
C THR A 709 -46.77 -28.64 -5.43
N GLN A 710 -47.36 -27.46 -5.19
CA GLN A 710 -48.05 -26.69 -6.23
C GLN A 710 -47.10 -26.23 -7.34
N LEU A 711 -45.91 -25.75 -6.98
CA LEU A 711 -44.87 -25.37 -7.95
C LEU A 711 -44.38 -26.57 -8.77
N ILE A 712 -44.18 -27.73 -8.14
CA ILE A 712 -43.78 -28.97 -8.83
C ILE A 712 -44.85 -29.39 -9.85
N LYS A 713 -46.13 -29.34 -9.47
CA LYS A 713 -47.23 -29.65 -10.39
C LYS A 713 -47.23 -28.73 -11.61
N MET A 714 -46.93 -27.44 -11.42
CA MET A 714 -46.85 -26.49 -12.54
C MET A 714 -45.70 -26.81 -13.49
N ARG A 715 -44.50 -27.08 -12.96
CA ARG A 715 -43.35 -27.49 -13.79
C ARG A 715 -43.64 -28.78 -14.57
N LEU A 716 -44.33 -29.74 -13.94
CA LEU A 716 -44.79 -30.95 -14.61
C LEU A 716 -45.83 -30.64 -15.70
N ALA A 717 -46.77 -29.73 -15.44
CA ALA A 717 -47.77 -29.32 -16.41
C ALA A 717 -47.15 -28.65 -17.65
N ALA A 718 -46.22 -27.71 -17.46
CA ALA A 718 -45.54 -27.03 -18.56
C ALA A 718 -44.81 -28.00 -19.48
N LYS A 719 -44.13 -28.99 -18.90
CA LYS A 719 -43.41 -30.02 -19.66
C LYS A 719 -44.32 -31.01 -20.38
N LEU A 720 -45.43 -31.42 -19.75
CA LEU A 720 -46.33 -32.44 -20.30
C LEU A 720 -47.33 -31.89 -21.30
N TYR A 721 -47.61 -30.60 -21.23
CA TYR A 721 -48.56 -29.93 -22.10
C TYR A 721 -47.97 -28.66 -22.73
N PRO A 722 -46.90 -28.78 -23.54
CA PRO A 722 -46.31 -27.64 -24.24
C PRO A 722 -47.33 -26.94 -25.17
N GLU A 723 -48.37 -27.64 -25.61
CA GLU A 723 -49.48 -27.10 -26.41
C GLU A 723 -50.25 -25.95 -25.75
N TYR A 724 -50.22 -25.84 -24.41
CA TYR A 724 -50.87 -24.75 -23.69
C TYR A 724 -49.96 -23.52 -23.50
N GLY A 725 -48.70 -23.58 -23.95
CA GLY A 725 -47.75 -22.46 -23.81
C GLY A 725 -47.54 -22.02 -22.37
N LEU A 726 -47.55 -22.97 -21.43
CA LEU A 726 -47.41 -22.69 -20.00
C LEU A 726 -45.99 -22.23 -19.69
N PRO A 727 -45.81 -21.26 -18.76
CA PRO A 727 -44.49 -20.84 -18.34
C PRO A 727 -43.74 -22.02 -17.73
N GLU A 728 -42.49 -22.23 -18.15
CA GLU A 728 -41.63 -23.31 -17.61
C GLU A 728 -41.28 -23.07 -16.13
N PHE A 729 -41.58 -21.87 -15.60
CA PHE A 729 -41.33 -21.46 -14.23
C PHE A 729 -39.85 -21.59 -13.91
N ASN A 730 -39.08 -20.88 -14.75
CA ASN A 730 -37.63 -20.83 -14.72
C ASN A 730 -37.16 -20.05 -13.48
N GLU A 731 -35.85 -19.90 -13.32
CA GLU A 731 -35.30 -19.13 -12.21
C GLU A 731 -35.73 -17.65 -12.27
N GLU A 732 -35.92 -17.08 -13.47
CA GLU A 732 -36.37 -15.69 -13.67
C GLU A 732 -37.81 -15.46 -13.17
N ASP A 733 -38.74 -16.39 -13.42
CA ASP A 733 -40.12 -16.34 -12.92
C ASP A 733 -40.16 -16.39 -11.38
N MET A 734 -39.28 -17.20 -10.78
CA MET A 734 -39.13 -17.31 -9.33
C MET A 734 -38.60 -16.03 -8.70
N GLU A 735 -37.67 -15.36 -9.38
CA GLU A 735 -37.15 -14.06 -8.96
C GLU A 735 -38.27 -13.01 -8.96
N LEU A 736 -39.09 -12.94 -10.03
CA LEU A 736 -40.18 -11.97 -10.13
C LEU A 736 -41.20 -12.11 -8.98
N ILE A 737 -41.57 -13.35 -8.65
CA ILE A 737 -42.50 -13.64 -7.53
C ILE A 737 -41.87 -13.28 -6.19
N PHE A 738 -40.58 -13.55 -6.01
CA PHE A 738 -39.88 -13.19 -4.79
C PHE A 738 -39.79 -11.67 -4.61
N ASP A 739 -39.55 -10.94 -5.70
CA ASP A 739 -39.48 -9.49 -5.71
C ASP A 739 -40.81 -8.89 -5.24
N GLU A 740 -41.94 -9.33 -5.79
CA GLU A 740 -43.27 -8.90 -5.36
C GLU A 740 -43.58 -9.31 -3.90
N PHE A 741 -43.08 -10.47 -3.48
CA PHE A 741 -43.26 -10.97 -2.13
C PHE A 741 -42.56 -10.08 -1.08
N ALA A 742 -41.32 -9.69 -1.35
CA ALA A 742 -40.48 -8.91 -0.44
C ALA A 742 -40.61 -7.38 -0.63
N ASP A 743 -41.22 -6.91 -1.73
CA ASP A 743 -41.31 -5.49 -2.05
C ASP A 743 -42.04 -4.69 -0.96
N GLY A 744 -41.34 -3.65 -0.50
CA GLY A 744 -41.79 -2.71 0.51
C GLY A 744 -42.13 -3.31 1.89
N LYS A 745 -41.65 -4.52 2.21
CA LYS A 745 -41.85 -5.17 3.52
C LYS A 745 -40.65 -5.04 4.42
N PHE A 746 -40.89 -4.58 5.66
CA PHE A 746 -39.83 -4.35 6.65
C PHE A 746 -39.91 -5.29 7.86
N LEU A 747 -41.03 -5.98 8.08
CA LEU A 747 -41.25 -6.82 9.26
C LEU A 747 -41.24 -8.30 8.88
N LEU A 748 -40.68 -9.15 9.75
CA LEU A 748 -40.67 -10.60 9.55
C LEU A 748 -42.06 -11.20 9.45
N ARG A 749 -43.02 -10.70 10.24
CA ARG A 749 -44.40 -11.20 10.24
C ARG A 749 -45.10 -11.06 8.87
N ASP A 750 -44.63 -10.13 8.04
CA ASP A 750 -45.20 -9.87 6.71
C ASP A 750 -44.63 -10.87 5.66
N ILE A 751 -43.52 -11.54 5.98
CA ILE A 751 -42.88 -12.60 5.19
C ILE A 751 -43.41 -13.95 5.67
N ASN A 752 -44.56 -14.36 5.11
CA ASN A 752 -45.27 -15.57 5.52
C ASN A 752 -45.84 -16.35 4.31
N GLU A 753 -46.27 -17.58 4.57
CA GLU A 753 -46.85 -18.49 3.58
C GLU A 753 -48.08 -17.91 2.88
N ASP A 754 -49.02 -17.29 3.62
CA ASP A 754 -50.28 -16.79 3.06
C ASP A 754 -50.04 -15.76 1.95
N ARG A 755 -49.08 -14.84 2.18
CA ARG A 755 -48.69 -13.84 1.20
C ARG A 755 -48.02 -14.47 -0.01
N TYR A 756 -47.02 -15.33 0.20
CA TYR A 756 -46.29 -15.98 -0.89
C TYR A 756 -47.23 -16.81 -1.77
N ARG A 757 -48.09 -17.61 -1.15
CA ARG A 757 -49.12 -18.39 -1.82
C ARG A 757 -50.07 -17.51 -2.63
N SER A 758 -50.52 -16.39 -2.09
CA SER A 758 -51.44 -15.48 -2.80
C SER A 758 -50.83 -14.95 -4.10
N ILE A 759 -49.56 -14.55 -4.08
CA ILE A 759 -48.83 -14.05 -5.26
C ILE A 759 -48.69 -15.16 -6.30
N VAL A 760 -48.29 -16.36 -5.86
CA VAL A 760 -48.18 -17.54 -6.72
C VAL A 760 -49.54 -17.90 -7.34
N GLU A 761 -50.62 -17.85 -6.58
CA GLU A 761 -51.98 -18.14 -7.06
C GLU A 761 -52.49 -17.07 -8.04
N GLU A 762 -52.15 -15.80 -7.83
CA GLU A 762 -52.47 -14.69 -8.72
C GLU A 762 -51.71 -14.81 -10.04
N TYR A 763 -50.41 -15.12 -9.98
CA TYR A 763 -49.55 -15.35 -11.16
C TYR A 763 -50.11 -16.44 -12.08
N PHE A 764 -50.60 -17.56 -11.51
CA PHE A 764 -51.16 -18.65 -12.29
C PHE A 764 -52.62 -18.41 -12.71
N GLY A 765 -53.38 -17.64 -11.94
CA GLY A 765 -54.80 -17.40 -12.18
C GLY A 765 -55.71 -18.57 -11.81
N LYS A 766 -56.97 -18.24 -11.47
CA LYS A 766 -57.94 -19.19 -10.90
C LYS A 766 -58.29 -20.36 -11.83
N SER A 767 -58.38 -20.11 -13.14
CA SER A 767 -58.72 -21.14 -14.12
C SER A 767 -57.62 -22.19 -14.26
N MET A 768 -56.35 -21.77 -14.21
CA MET A 768 -55.18 -22.66 -14.27
C MET A 768 -55.10 -23.54 -13.03
N LEU A 769 -55.29 -22.95 -11.84
CA LEU A 769 -55.25 -23.69 -10.57
C LEU A 769 -56.35 -24.75 -10.48
N GLN A 770 -57.57 -24.43 -10.93
CA GLN A 770 -58.65 -25.40 -11.01
C GLN A 770 -58.34 -26.55 -11.97
N TRP A 771 -57.77 -26.24 -13.13
CA TRP A 771 -57.33 -27.25 -14.08
C TRP A 771 -56.20 -28.12 -13.49
N LEU A 772 -55.19 -27.50 -12.87
CA LEU A 772 -54.07 -28.21 -12.24
C LEU A 772 -54.54 -29.15 -11.12
N GLY A 773 -55.47 -28.71 -10.28
CA GLY A 773 -56.03 -29.56 -9.23
C GLY A 773 -56.79 -30.78 -9.77
N LYS A 774 -57.36 -30.68 -10.98
CA LYS A 774 -58.01 -31.79 -11.67
C LYS A 774 -57.01 -32.72 -12.35
N THR A 775 -56.01 -32.17 -13.02
CA THR A 775 -54.99 -32.90 -13.80
C THR A 775 -53.95 -33.58 -12.91
N PHE A 776 -53.57 -32.92 -11.81
CA PHE A 776 -52.61 -33.35 -10.80
C PHE A 776 -53.25 -33.32 -9.39
N PRO A 777 -54.15 -34.26 -9.09
CA PRO A 777 -54.88 -34.28 -7.82
C PRO A 777 -53.96 -34.54 -6.62
N ASP A 778 -54.32 -34.03 -5.43
CA ASP A 778 -53.56 -34.31 -4.19
C ASP A 778 -53.80 -35.72 -3.65
N HIS A 779 -54.98 -36.27 -3.93
CA HIS A 779 -55.42 -37.55 -3.40
C HIS A 779 -56.08 -38.39 -4.46
N TYR A 780 -55.87 -39.69 -4.36
CA TYR A 780 -56.64 -40.71 -5.05
C TYR A 780 -57.60 -41.38 -4.06
N VAL A 781 -58.84 -41.57 -4.48
CA VAL A 781 -59.81 -42.36 -3.71
C VAL A 781 -59.68 -43.81 -4.16
N LEU A 782 -59.15 -44.66 -3.28
CA LEU A 782 -59.01 -46.09 -3.51
C LEU A 782 -60.40 -46.76 -3.58
N PRO A 783 -60.52 -47.95 -4.21
CA PRO A 783 -61.80 -48.66 -4.34
C PRO A 783 -62.52 -48.95 -3.01
N ASN A 784 -61.76 -49.02 -1.92
CA ASN A 784 -62.28 -49.20 -0.55
C ASN A 784 -62.77 -47.88 0.10
N GLY A 785 -62.80 -46.77 -0.64
CA GLY A 785 -63.21 -45.45 -0.16
C GLY A 785 -62.14 -44.66 0.60
N LYS A 786 -60.97 -45.25 0.89
CA LYS A 786 -59.87 -44.56 1.58
C LYS A 786 -59.11 -43.64 0.62
N ARG A 787 -58.52 -42.59 1.17
CA ARG A 787 -57.70 -41.63 0.40
C ARG A 787 -56.24 -41.97 0.54
N ALA A 788 -55.53 -41.99 -0.58
CA ALA A 788 -54.08 -42.10 -0.64
C ALA A 788 -53.50 -40.84 -1.29
N ARG A 789 -52.44 -40.29 -0.70
CA ARG A 789 -51.84 -39.01 -1.12
C ARG A 789 -50.87 -39.24 -2.27
N TYR A 790 -50.92 -38.37 -3.27
CA TYR A 790 -49.88 -38.32 -4.29
C TYR A 790 -48.68 -37.52 -3.78
N SER A 791 -47.48 -38.04 -4.05
CA SER A 791 -46.22 -37.35 -3.89
C SER A 791 -45.66 -37.02 -5.28
N TYR A 792 -45.38 -35.74 -5.52
CA TYR A 792 -44.87 -35.24 -6.78
C TYR A 792 -43.38 -34.90 -6.63
N GLN A 793 -42.56 -35.25 -7.61
CA GLN A 793 -41.12 -34.96 -7.59
C GLN A 793 -40.71 -34.05 -8.75
N ALA A 794 -39.74 -33.18 -8.50
CA ALA A 794 -39.18 -32.29 -9.51
C ALA A 794 -38.38 -33.06 -10.58
N VAL A 795 -38.40 -32.54 -11.80
CA VAL A 795 -37.58 -33.02 -12.92
C VAL A 795 -36.25 -32.26 -12.87
N ALA A 796 -35.11 -32.94 -12.84
CA ALA A 796 -33.81 -32.30 -13.06
C ALA A 796 -33.51 -32.21 -14.56
N THR A 797 -32.93 -31.10 -15.03
CA THR A 797 -32.47 -30.91 -16.41
C THR A 797 -30.95 -31.08 -16.48
N SER A 798 -30.44 -31.81 -17.48
CA SER A 798 -29.01 -31.74 -17.87
C SER A 798 -28.81 -30.77 -19.03
N ASP A 799 -27.62 -30.20 -19.11
CA ASP A 799 -27.16 -29.22 -20.11
C ASP A 799 -27.36 -29.62 -21.59
N ASP A 800 -27.61 -30.89 -21.91
CA ASP A 800 -27.80 -31.38 -23.28
C ASP A 800 -29.26 -31.33 -23.81
N GLY A 801 -30.20 -30.73 -23.07
CA GLY A 801 -31.62 -30.62 -23.49
C GLY A 801 -32.36 -31.97 -23.61
N LYS A 802 -31.70 -33.09 -23.27
CA LYS A 802 -32.34 -34.39 -23.08
C LYS A 802 -32.87 -34.48 -21.66
N SER A 803 -34.11 -34.97 -21.53
CA SER A 803 -34.78 -35.15 -20.26
C SER A 803 -33.97 -36.04 -19.32
N VAL A 804 -33.34 -35.44 -18.31
CA VAL A 804 -32.89 -36.18 -17.14
C VAL A 804 -34.13 -36.48 -16.32
N GLN A 805 -34.42 -37.76 -16.26
CA GLN A 805 -35.33 -38.35 -15.30
C GLN A 805 -34.80 -38.01 -13.90
N SER A 806 -35.68 -37.79 -12.91
CA SER A 806 -35.29 -37.62 -11.51
C SER A 806 -34.28 -38.70 -11.09
N ILE A 807 -33.59 -38.56 -9.96
CA ILE A 807 -32.52 -39.50 -9.52
C ILE A 807 -32.92 -41.00 -9.65
N ASP A 808 -34.22 -41.33 -9.65
CA ASP A 808 -34.81 -42.66 -9.94
C ASP A 808 -35.86 -42.73 -11.09
N GLY A 809 -36.08 -41.67 -11.87
CA GLY A 809 -37.08 -41.60 -12.96
C GLY A 809 -38.55 -41.62 -12.56
N VAL A 810 -38.83 -41.30 -11.29
CA VAL A 810 -40.16 -41.28 -10.70
C VAL A 810 -40.62 -39.84 -10.58
N LEU A 811 -41.74 -39.51 -11.24
CA LEU A 811 -42.32 -38.17 -11.22
C LEU A 811 -43.52 -38.07 -10.27
N VAL A 812 -44.25 -39.17 -10.09
CA VAL A 812 -45.43 -39.26 -9.22
C VAL A 812 -45.48 -40.62 -8.53
N GLU A 813 -45.70 -40.59 -7.22
CA GLU A 813 -45.84 -41.77 -6.36
C GLU A 813 -47.13 -41.69 -5.54
N ILE A 814 -47.76 -42.82 -5.28
CA ILE A 814 -48.86 -42.94 -4.34
C ILE A 814 -48.50 -43.91 -3.23
N SER A 815 -48.58 -43.44 -1.98
CA SER A 815 -48.27 -44.24 -0.81
C SER A 815 -49.57 -44.71 -0.14
N ALA A 816 -49.74 -46.01 -0.03
CA ALA A 816 -50.90 -46.62 0.62
C ALA A 816 -50.51 -47.95 1.27
N ARG A 817 -51.24 -48.35 2.30
CA ARG A 817 -51.01 -49.64 2.94
C ARG A 817 -51.33 -50.78 1.98
N ILE A 818 -50.61 -51.88 2.13
CA ILE A 818 -50.75 -53.06 1.32
C ILE A 818 -52.20 -53.58 1.30
N GLU A 819 -52.91 -53.58 2.44
CA GLU A 819 -54.32 -53.98 2.51
C GLU A 819 -55.25 -53.06 1.71
N ASP A 820 -54.88 -51.79 1.58
CA ASP A 820 -55.68 -50.77 0.91
C ASP A 820 -55.50 -50.80 -0.62
N LEU A 821 -54.40 -51.38 -1.10
CA LEU A 821 -54.09 -51.57 -2.52
C LEU A 821 -54.63 -52.89 -3.10
N MET A 822 -55.08 -53.83 -2.27
CA MET A 822 -55.51 -55.18 -2.70
C MET A 822 -56.69 -55.19 -3.69
N GLN A 823 -57.52 -54.14 -3.68
CA GLN A 823 -58.67 -53.99 -4.58
C GLN A 823 -58.35 -53.18 -5.84
N LEU A 824 -57.16 -52.58 -5.91
CA LEU A 824 -56.76 -51.80 -7.07
C LEU A 824 -56.38 -52.74 -8.23
N ARG A 825 -56.75 -52.36 -9.45
CA ARG A 825 -56.55 -53.17 -10.67
C ARG A 825 -55.98 -52.29 -11.77
N GLY A 826 -55.06 -52.84 -12.57
CA GLY A 826 -54.51 -52.18 -13.75
C GLY A 826 -53.41 -51.16 -13.48
N GLU A 827 -52.96 -50.52 -14.56
CA GLU A 827 -52.04 -49.38 -14.47
C GLU A 827 -52.79 -48.14 -14.01
N HIS A 828 -52.19 -47.40 -13.08
CA HIS A 828 -52.72 -46.12 -12.64
C HIS A 828 -51.92 -44.99 -13.29
N ARG A 829 -52.64 -44.13 -14.01
CA ARG A 829 -52.08 -43.00 -14.74
C ARG A 829 -52.89 -41.74 -14.46
N ILE A 830 -52.21 -40.61 -14.39
CA ILE A 830 -52.80 -39.27 -14.25
C ILE A 830 -52.34 -38.37 -15.40
N ALA A 831 -52.77 -37.10 -15.42
CA ALA A 831 -52.47 -36.14 -16.47
C ALA A 831 -52.82 -36.68 -17.88
N ASP A 832 -54.09 -37.01 -18.09
CA ASP A 832 -54.62 -37.55 -19.36
C ASP A 832 -53.86 -38.79 -19.88
N GLY A 833 -53.36 -39.63 -18.96
CA GLY A 833 -52.63 -40.85 -19.28
C GLY A 833 -51.12 -40.65 -19.53
N LYS A 834 -50.64 -39.39 -19.53
CA LYS A 834 -49.25 -39.03 -19.81
C LYS A 834 -48.30 -39.41 -18.66
N LEU A 835 -48.78 -39.45 -17.42
CA LEU A 835 -47.97 -39.82 -16.25
C LEU A 835 -48.38 -41.17 -15.66
N LYS A 836 -47.43 -42.10 -15.59
CA LYS A 836 -47.57 -43.33 -14.82
C LYS A 836 -47.29 -43.05 -13.34
N VAL A 837 -48.07 -43.65 -12.45
CA VAL A 837 -47.92 -43.48 -11.00
C VAL A 837 -47.19 -44.70 -10.41
N ARG A 838 -46.13 -44.47 -9.63
CA ARG A 838 -45.47 -45.53 -8.86
C ARG A 838 -46.23 -45.80 -7.57
N TYR A 839 -46.32 -47.06 -7.17
CA TYR A 839 -46.92 -47.45 -5.90
C TYR A 839 -45.84 -47.63 -4.84
N ASP A 840 -45.98 -46.93 -3.72
CA ASP A 840 -45.22 -47.16 -2.49
C ASP A 840 -46.09 -47.97 -1.54
N ILE A 841 -45.82 -49.27 -1.48
CA ILE A 841 -46.61 -50.25 -0.73
C ILE A 841 -46.15 -50.21 0.71
N LEU A 842 -47.02 -49.74 1.59
CA LEU A 842 -46.73 -49.58 3.01
C LEU A 842 -47.21 -50.77 3.85
N ALA A 843 -46.46 -51.12 4.89
CA ALA A 843 -46.92 -52.03 5.93
C ALA A 843 -48.00 -51.37 6.82
N PRO A 844 -48.70 -52.13 7.68
CA PRO A 844 -49.69 -51.57 8.61
C PRO A 844 -49.16 -50.44 9.52
N ASN A 845 -47.84 -50.39 9.75
CA ASN A 845 -47.17 -49.32 10.50
C ASN A 845 -46.66 -48.16 9.62
N PHE A 846 -47.11 -48.06 8.37
CA PHE A 846 -46.74 -47.02 7.40
C PHE A 846 -45.26 -47.01 6.98
N ARG A 847 -44.52 -48.12 7.19
CA ARG A 847 -43.17 -48.27 6.62
C ARG A 847 -43.24 -48.82 5.20
N THR A 848 -42.45 -48.25 4.29
CA THR A 848 -42.27 -48.77 2.92
C THR A 848 -41.78 -50.20 2.96
N ILE A 849 -42.53 -51.08 2.29
CA ILE A 849 -42.14 -52.48 2.05
C ILE A 849 -41.48 -52.58 0.68
N GLN A 850 -42.17 -52.10 -0.35
CA GLN A 850 -41.71 -52.19 -1.73
C GLN A 850 -42.31 -51.05 -2.54
N LYS A 851 -41.50 -50.53 -3.46
CA LYS A 851 -41.93 -49.58 -4.49
C LYS A 851 -42.04 -50.31 -5.82
N THR A 852 -43.16 -50.18 -6.53
CA THR A 852 -43.38 -50.88 -7.81
C THR A 852 -44.16 -50.01 -8.81
N TRP A 853 -43.83 -50.18 -10.09
CA TRP A 853 -44.59 -49.62 -11.23
C TRP A 853 -45.67 -50.57 -11.74
N ASP A 854 -45.58 -51.85 -11.37
CA ASP A 854 -46.51 -52.90 -11.76
C ASP A 854 -47.06 -53.58 -10.50
N LEU A 855 -48.30 -53.20 -10.19
CA LEU A 855 -49.00 -53.74 -9.04
C LEU A 855 -49.45 -55.18 -9.29
N ILE A 856 -49.75 -55.57 -10.54
CA ILE A 856 -50.18 -56.94 -10.88
C ILE A 856 -49.00 -57.90 -10.73
N GLY A 857 -47.84 -57.54 -11.29
CA GLY A 857 -46.61 -58.32 -11.12
C GLY A 857 -46.20 -58.46 -9.65
N PHE A 858 -46.42 -57.44 -8.82
CA PHE A 858 -46.21 -57.53 -7.37
C PHE A 858 -47.10 -58.59 -6.72
N TRP A 859 -48.41 -58.58 -6.99
CA TRP A 859 -49.33 -59.56 -6.40
C TRP A 859 -49.05 -60.99 -6.86
N GLN A 860 -48.65 -61.19 -8.11
CA GLN A 860 -48.37 -62.52 -8.67
C GLN A 860 -47.03 -63.10 -8.21
N ASN A 861 -45.97 -62.29 -8.20
CA ASN A 861 -44.60 -62.79 -8.07
C ASN A 861 -43.97 -62.50 -6.71
N THR A 862 -44.31 -61.38 -6.05
CA THR A 862 -43.59 -60.89 -4.86
C THR A 862 -44.41 -60.95 -3.58
N TYR A 863 -45.74 -60.83 -3.67
CA TYR A 863 -46.62 -60.80 -2.50
C TYR A 863 -46.53 -62.06 -1.63
N ALA A 864 -46.33 -63.25 -2.21
CA ALA A 864 -46.23 -64.49 -1.45
C ALA A 864 -45.05 -64.49 -0.45
N GLU A 865 -43.93 -63.85 -0.80
CA GLU A 865 -42.77 -63.71 0.08
C GLU A 865 -43.00 -62.63 1.13
N VAL A 866 -43.45 -61.44 0.71
CA VAL A 866 -43.78 -60.32 1.60
C VAL A 866 -44.84 -60.72 2.63
N ARG A 867 -45.84 -61.51 2.22
CA ARG A 867 -46.89 -62.03 3.09
C ARG A 867 -46.34 -62.90 4.22
N LYS A 868 -45.32 -63.74 3.98
CA LYS A 868 -44.71 -64.56 5.03
C LYS A 868 -44.08 -63.69 6.12
N GLU A 869 -43.37 -62.65 5.72
CA GLU A 869 -42.74 -61.70 6.64
C GLU A 869 -43.79 -60.90 7.42
N LEU A 870 -44.78 -60.33 6.72
CA LEU A 870 -45.82 -59.51 7.33
C LEU A 870 -46.76 -60.30 8.24
N ARG A 871 -47.06 -61.57 7.92
CA ARG A 871 -47.86 -62.45 8.78
C ARG A 871 -47.17 -62.73 10.12
N GLY A 872 -45.84 -62.81 10.12
CA GLY A 872 -45.05 -62.94 11.34
C GLY A 872 -45.06 -61.67 12.20
N ARG A 873 -44.86 -60.50 11.58
CA ARG A 873 -44.81 -59.20 12.30
C ARG A 873 -46.18 -58.64 12.68
N TYR A 874 -47.22 -58.92 11.89
CA TYR A 874 -48.59 -58.40 12.04
C TYR A 874 -49.64 -59.53 11.96
N PRO A 875 -49.68 -60.46 12.93
CA PRO A 875 -50.52 -61.66 12.86
C PRO A 875 -52.02 -61.37 12.95
N LYS A 876 -52.42 -60.18 13.44
CA LYS A 876 -53.82 -59.76 13.59
C LYS A 876 -54.43 -59.16 12.31
N HIS A 877 -53.61 -58.90 11.29
CA HIS A 877 -54.09 -58.36 10.01
C HIS A 877 -54.49 -59.48 9.04
N PRO A 878 -55.53 -59.28 8.22
CA PRO A 878 -55.97 -60.27 7.24
C PRO A 878 -55.00 -60.31 6.05
N TRP A 879 -54.33 -61.46 5.88
CA TRP A 879 -53.37 -61.70 4.79
C TRP A 879 -53.90 -62.80 3.86
N PRO A 880 -54.73 -62.49 2.85
CA PRO A 880 -55.34 -63.48 1.96
C PRO A 880 -54.27 -64.27 1.16
N GLU A 881 -54.58 -65.52 0.79
CA GLU A 881 -53.69 -66.39 0.03
C GLU A 881 -53.47 -65.94 -1.41
N SER A 882 -54.51 -65.39 -2.03
CA SER A 882 -54.45 -64.71 -3.31
C SER A 882 -55.04 -63.30 -3.21
N VAL A 883 -54.43 -62.37 -3.93
CA VAL A 883 -54.93 -61.01 -4.14
C VAL A 883 -54.94 -60.84 -5.65
N ILE A 884 -56.13 -60.62 -6.22
CA ILE A 884 -56.47 -60.78 -7.65
C ILE A 884 -56.88 -62.21 -8.00
#